data_AF-A0A7D9HW10-F1
#
_entry.id   AF-A0A7D9HW10-F1
#
_cell.length_a   1.000
_cell.length_b   1.000
_cell.length_c   1.000
_cell.angle_alpha   90.00
_cell.angle_beta   90.00
_cell.angle_gamma   90.00
#
_symmetry.space_group_name_H-M   'P 1'
#
loop_
_entity.id
_entity.type
_entity.pdbx_description
1 polymer ?
#
loop_
_entity_poly.entity_id
_entity_poly.type
_entity_poly.pdbx_seq_one_letter_code
_entity_poly.pdbx_strand_id
1 'polypeptide(L)'
;MDTKNLEIRSKSVEQTLMPLMSQITTLINHKNARLKRSAHARKTLQDICTKLREAILYFVKIGEEIASENPEFAADMSEACIEAKEAASMMSSLTDIPMNNEGDTAVTDRANIIRAARALLAAVTRVLIITDMVVVKRLITAARKVDERLQALESVNNFTEFVQAFSHFGADMVELAHLSGDRQNDLKDDISKAEMCAARTLLEKSTMMLLTTSKTFLRHPDSGSAKQNREGVFLKMRSAMNTITSVAQSNARRHEPRKGQLILDLKSFDHVVEKIKAKGDLNNPELNKRLEEGLTRILEDSRTIAGAPHTKSEKRESILALCENAEDVLQDLTSTKEEKDDKQDLTLQRISKLTKDLKTEVQQAASDQVFETFSHLGHKKSLPAMRAAASTGNSARVDELAELFVRDVKKLLEVSKVARNLSASEPIALTAEKVEENIETLCPHVIEAARTLAHHPVSKIAQENCTVFIDIWESQVEELGKLLRSIISGGDLRRMENKLTVEKDTFPSRIDQMLKRGLKRESPATSDSEDESEKSSQQSSMEQEKLIKIIEDIESLTISAEMNGRDIDPLHEEAMRRAREMSTIAETMNKFLRGEGRIHSSEELFFEAQRFADVGRKFHKLSTQFLLQLPDVLPKKQLAPYIDRIPGYCQQLNFASKSFAVGQSATYIKVL
;
A
#
# COMPACT_ATOMS: atom_id res chain seq x y z
N MET A 1 -14.20 18.60 14.33
CA MET A 1 -14.79 17.47 13.59
C MET A 1 -16.14 17.19 14.20
N ASP A 2 -17.17 16.96 13.37
CA ASP A 2 -18.52 16.66 13.85
C ASP A 2 -18.54 15.24 14.42
N THR A 3 -18.67 15.11 15.74
CA THR A 3 -18.63 13.84 16.48
C THR A 3 -19.86 12.95 16.22
N LYS A 4 -20.80 13.40 15.38
CA LYS A 4 -22.06 12.70 15.09
C LYS A 4 -22.09 11.90 13.80
N ASN A 5 -21.12 12.08 12.89
CA ASN A 5 -20.96 11.26 11.69
C ASN A 5 -19.79 10.29 11.85
N LEU A 6 -20.04 9.21 12.60
CA LEU A 6 -19.06 8.24 13.08
C LEU A 6 -18.85 7.10 12.07
N GLU A 7 -18.09 7.36 11.01
CA GLU A 7 -17.64 6.32 10.07
C GLU A 7 -16.31 5.71 10.54
N ILE A 8 -16.21 4.37 10.59
CA ILE A 8 -14.97 3.67 10.97
C ILE A 8 -14.01 3.68 9.78
N ARG A 9 -12.91 4.43 9.91
CA ARG A 9 -11.93 4.67 8.83
C ARG A 9 -10.56 4.02 9.05
N SER A 10 -10.38 3.43 10.22
CA SER A 10 -9.11 2.84 10.66
C SER A 10 -9.25 1.33 10.81
N LYS A 11 -8.27 0.59 10.30
CA LYS A 11 -8.20 -0.87 10.40
C LYS A 11 -8.07 -1.30 11.86
N SER A 12 -7.29 -0.58 12.65
CA SER A 12 -7.14 -0.79 14.10
C SER A 12 -8.49 -0.74 14.83
N VAL A 13 -9.32 0.27 14.54
CA VAL A 13 -10.66 0.41 15.12
C VAL A 13 -11.56 -0.74 14.69
N GLU A 14 -11.57 -1.09 13.41
CA GLU A 14 -12.36 -2.22 12.88
C GLU A 14 -11.93 -3.56 13.49
N GLN A 15 -10.63 -3.83 13.57
CA GLN A 15 -10.07 -5.03 14.18
C GLN A 15 -10.38 -5.12 15.68
N THR A 16 -10.37 -4.00 16.39
CA THR A 16 -10.74 -3.95 17.82
C THR A 16 -12.24 -4.20 18.03
N LEU A 17 -13.09 -3.75 17.11
CA LEU A 17 -14.54 -3.95 17.17
C LEU A 17 -15.00 -5.35 16.76
N MET A 18 -14.26 -6.04 15.87
CA MET A 18 -14.63 -7.35 15.31
C MET A 18 -14.96 -8.42 16.39
N PRO A 19 -14.13 -8.63 17.44
CA PRO A 19 -14.46 -9.56 18.52
C PRO A 19 -15.74 -9.18 19.26
N LEU A 20 -15.93 -7.88 19.56
CA LEU A 20 -17.10 -7.37 20.25
C LEU A 20 -18.37 -7.57 19.40
N MET A 21 -18.30 -7.26 18.11
CA MET A 21 -19.38 -7.50 17.15
C MET A 21 -19.72 -8.99 17.05
N SER A 22 -18.72 -9.87 17.00
CA SER A 22 -18.94 -11.33 16.94
C SER A 22 -19.62 -11.85 18.22
N GLN A 23 -19.17 -11.40 19.39
CA GLN A 23 -19.78 -11.77 20.67
C GLN A 23 -21.23 -11.26 20.79
N ILE A 24 -21.49 -10.01 20.41
CA ILE A 24 -22.84 -9.42 20.41
C ILE A 24 -23.72 -10.11 19.37
N THR A 25 -23.20 -10.43 18.19
CA THR A 25 -23.93 -11.16 17.14
C THR A 25 -24.27 -12.57 17.62
N THR A 26 -23.37 -13.25 18.32
CA THR A 26 -23.60 -14.58 18.91
C THR A 26 -24.66 -14.51 20.01
N LEU A 27 -24.61 -13.49 20.86
CA LEU A 27 -25.61 -13.20 21.90
C LEU A 27 -27.01 -12.97 21.28
N ILE A 28 -27.09 -12.26 20.16
CA ILE A 28 -28.34 -11.96 19.44
C ILE A 28 -28.86 -13.20 18.69
N ASN A 29 -27.98 -13.93 18.00
CA ASN A 29 -28.30 -15.04 17.09
C ASN A 29 -28.43 -16.40 17.76
N HIS A 30 -28.14 -16.54 19.06
CA HIS A 30 -28.41 -17.79 19.79
C HIS A 30 -29.91 -18.16 19.63
N LYS A 31 -30.17 -19.15 18.77
CA LYS A 31 -31.52 -19.65 18.45
C LYS A 31 -32.25 -20.11 19.72
N ASN A 32 -33.53 -19.76 19.78
CA ASN A 32 -34.53 -19.98 20.84
C ASN A 32 -34.63 -21.38 21.49
N ALA A 33 -33.94 -22.41 21.01
CA ALA A 33 -34.25 -23.80 21.39
C ALA A 33 -33.60 -24.27 22.70
N ARG A 34 -32.52 -23.63 23.19
CA ARG A 34 -31.73 -24.15 24.34
C ARG A 34 -31.77 -23.32 25.63
N LEU A 35 -32.08 -22.03 25.57
CA LEU A 35 -32.17 -21.17 26.77
C LEU A 35 -33.32 -21.55 27.71
N LYS A 36 -34.29 -22.35 27.22
CA LYS A 36 -35.44 -22.80 28.01
C LYS A 36 -35.16 -23.96 29.00
N ARG A 37 -34.00 -24.63 29.02
CA ARG A 37 -33.90 -25.92 29.77
C ARG A 37 -32.63 -26.28 30.56
N SER A 38 -31.67 -25.39 30.84
CA SER A 38 -30.56 -25.77 31.73
C SER A 38 -29.96 -24.62 32.54
N ALA A 39 -29.84 -24.80 33.86
CA ALA A 39 -29.11 -23.90 34.76
C ALA A 39 -27.66 -23.65 34.31
N HIS A 40 -27.07 -24.59 33.56
CA HIS A 40 -25.74 -24.46 32.99
C HIS A 40 -25.64 -23.32 31.96
N ALA A 41 -26.64 -23.17 31.08
CA ALA A 41 -26.64 -22.13 30.04
C ALA A 41 -26.78 -20.71 30.62
N ARG A 42 -27.53 -20.55 31.73
CA ARG A 42 -27.64 -19.27 32.45
C ARG A 42 -26.34 -18.91 33.17
N LYS A 43 -25.68 -19.89 33.80
CA LYS A 43 -24.37 -19.68 34.43
C LYS A 43 -23.31 -19.26 33.40
N THR A 44 -23.28 -19.89 32.23
CA THR A 44 -22.38 -19.49 31.13
C THR A 44 -22.65 -18.06 30.64
N LEU A 45 -23.91 -17.65 30.53
CA LEU A 45 -24.27 -16.28 30.13
C LEU A 45 -23.79 -15.25 31.16
N GLN A 46 -23.99 -15.54 32.44
CA GLN A 46 -23.55 -14.70 33.56
C GLN A 46 -22.02 -14.58 33.62
N ASP A 47 -21.30 -15.69 33.39
CA ASP A 47 -19.83 -15.69 33.28
C ASP A 47 -19.34 -14.83 32.09
N ILE A 48 -20.03 -14.90 30.94
CA ILE A 48 -19.70 -14.06 29.76
C ILE A 48 -19.93 -12.58 30.05
N CYS A 49 -21.08 -12.22 30.63
CA CYS A 49 -21.41 -10.83 30.97
C CYS A 49 -20.46 -10.26 32.04
N THR A 50 -20.04 -11.07 33.00
CA THR A 50 -19.05 -10.67 34.03
C THR A 50 -17.69 -10.38 33.40
N LYS A 51 -17.18 -11.28 32.55
CA LYS A 51 -15.92 -11.08 31.82
C LYS A 51 -15.97 -9.88 30.89
N LEU A 52 -17.09 -9.69 30.19
CA LEU A 52 -17.30 -8.53 29.33
C LEU A 52 -17.26 -7.23 30.14
N ARG A 53 -17.92 -7.19 31.30
CA ARG A 53 -17.89 -6.02 32.20
C ARG A 53 -16.47 -5.70 32.65
N GLU A 54 -15.67 -6.69 33.04
CA GLU A 54 -14.27 -6.48 33.43
C GLU A 54 -13.42 -5.93 32.29
N ALA A 55 -13.57 -6.49 31.08
CA ALA A 55 -12.87 -6.00 29.89
C ALA A 55 -13.26 -4.55 29.55
N ILE A 56 -14.54 -4.20 29.66
CA ILE A 56 -15.03 -2.83 29.42
C ILE A 56 -14.54 -1.86 30.50
N LEU A 57 -14.48 -2.26 31.76
CA LEU A 57 -13.93 -1.41 32.82
C LEU A 57 -12.44 -1.11 32.59
N TYR A 58 -11.66 -2.10 32.16
CA TYR A 58 -10.27 -1.89 31.76
C TYR A 58 -10.15 -0.97 30.54
N PHE A 59 -10.97 -1.19 29.51
CA PHE A 59 -11.05 -0.35 28.32
C PHE A 59 -11.39 1.11 28.65
N VAL A 60 -12.36 1.33 29.54
CA VAL A 60 -12.75 2.68 29.98
C VAL A 60 -11.63 3.33 30.79
N LYS A 61 -10.91 2.58 31.63
CA LYS A 61 -9.76 3.12 32.36
C LYS A 61 -8.72 3.70 31.39
N ILE A 62 -8.40 2.98 30.30
CA ILE A 62 -7.51 3.47 29.25
C ILE A 62 -8.09 4.73 28.59
N GLY A 63 -9.39 4.75 28.29
CA GLY A 63 -10.06 5.94 27.74
C GLY A 63 -9.98 7.17 28.66
N GLU A 64 -10.13 6.97 29.98
CA GLU A 64 -10.00 8.01 31.00
C GLU A 64 -8.56 8.52 31.13
N GLU A 65 -7.56 7.63 31.03
CA GLU A 65 -6.14 8.00 30.96
C GLU A 65 -5.87 8.87 29.71
N ILE A 66 -6.33 8.45 28.53
CA ILE A 66 -6.21 9.22 27.28
C ILE A 66 -6.90 10.59 27.39
N ALA A 67 -8.07 10.65 28.01
CA ALA A 67 -8.79 11.90 28.25
C ALA A 67 -7.99 12.87 29.13
N SER A 68 -7.31 12.36 30.16
CA SER A 68 -6.49 13.19 31.06
C SER A 68 -5.30 13.83 30.35
N GLU A 69 -4.72 13.14 29.37
CA GLU A 69 -3.60 13.64 28.55
C GLU A 69 -4.06 14.57 27.41
N ASN A 70 -5.34 14.53 27.04
CA ASN A 70 -5.88 15.25 25.89
C ASN A 70 -7.14 16.09 26.26
N PRO A 71 -6.95 17.27 26.89
CA PRO A 71 -8.06 18.05 27.46
C PRO A 71 -9.17 18.44 26.49
N GLU A 72 -8.87 18.59 25.20
CA GLU A 72 -9.87 19.00 24.19
C GLU A 72 -10.89 17.89 23.86
N PHE A 73 -10.50 16.62 24.04
CA PHE A 73 -11.34 15.46 23.77
C PHE A 73 -11.87 14.87 25.08
N ALA A 74 -11.44 15.41 26.23
CA ALA A 74 -11.74 14.86 27.54
C ALA A 74 -13.25 14.81 27.83
N ALA A 75 -14.02 15.81 27.39
CA ALA A 75 -15.47 15.84 27.56
C ALA A 75 -16.16 14.73 26.77
N ASP A 76 -15.90 14.65 25.47
CA ASP A 76 -16.48 13.63 24.57
C ASP A 76 -16.05 12.21 24.97
N MET A 77 -14.78 12.05 25.35
CA MET A 77 -14.23 10.77 25.80
C MET A 77 -14.86 10.32 27.11
N SER A 78 -15.00 11.23 28.09
CA SER A 78 -15.61 10.92 29.39
C SER A 78 -17.08 10.53 29.22
N GLU A 79 -17.83 11.22 28.37
CA GLU A 79 -19.22 10.88 28.06
C GLU A 79 -19.33 9.46 27.47
N ALA A 80 -18.53 9.16 26.43
CA ALA A 80 -18.53 7.83 25.80
C ALA A 80 -18.10 6.71 26.77
N CYS A 81 -17.15 7.00 27.67
CA CYS A 81 -16.71 6.10 28.73
C CYS A 81 -17.80 5.83 29.78
N ILE A 82 -18.56 6.86 30.17
CA ILE A 82 -19.71 6.73 31.09
C ILE A 82 -20.79 5.87 30.43
N GLU A 83 -21.15 6.13 29.18
CA GLU A 83 -22.12 5.33 28.43
C GLU A 83 -21.70 3.85 28.33
N ALA A 84 -20.41 3.58 28.10
CA ALA A 84 -19.88 2.21 28.06
C ALA A 84 -20.00 1.52 29.43
N LYS A 85 -19.68 2.23 30.53
CA LYS A 85 -19.84 1.73 31.92
C LYS A 85 -21.29 1.44 32.25
N GLU A 86 -22.21 2.32 31.89
CA GLU A 86 -23.65 2.16 32.11
C GLU A 86 -24.23 1.00 31.31
N ALA A 87 -23.87 0.88 30.03
CA ALA A 87 -24.32 -0.22 29.18
C ALA A 87 -23.81 -1.59 29.68
N ALA A 88 -22.55 -1.66 30.10
CA ALA A 88 -21.97 -2.88 30.69
C ALA A 88 -22.64 -3.24 32.03
N SER A 89 -22.94 -2.25 32.87
CA SER A 89 -23.63 -2.45 34.15
C SER A 89 -25.08 -2.91 33.95
N MET A 90 -25.78 -2.34 32.97
CA MET A 90 -27.14 -2.74 32.58
C MET A 90 -27.17 -4.18 32.04
N MET A 91 -26.16 -4.60 31.27
CA MET A 91 -26.05 -6.00 30.83
C MET A 91 -25.84 -6.96 32.01
N SER A 92 -24.99 -6.59 32.98
CA SER A 92 -24.72 -7.42 34.16
C SER A 92 -25.96 -7.56 35.06
N SER A 93 -26.69 -6.48 35.31
CA SER A 93 -27.88 -6.50 36.18
C SER A 93 -29.03 -7.31 35.58
N LEU A 94 -29.19 -7.29 34.26
CA LEU A 94 -30.17 -8.11 33.55
C LEU A 94 -29.85 -9.62 33.59
N THR A 95 -28.62 -10.00 33.94
CA THR A 95 -28.20 -11.40 34.11
C THR A 95 -28.23 -11.91 35.56
N ASP A 96 -28.45 -11.04 36.55
CA ASP A 96 -28.38 -11.36 38.00
C ASP A 96 -29.75 -11.69 38.65
N ILE A 97 -30.87 -11.75 37.90
CA ILE A 97 -32.23 -11.89 38.47
C ILE A 97 -32.57 -13.35 38.90
N PRO A 98 -33.06 -13.60 40.15
CA PRO A 98 -33.47 -14.93 40.63
C PRO A 98 -34.85 -15.44 40.13
N MET A 99 -35.00 -16.78 40.15
CA MET A 99 -36.02 -17.68 39.55
C MET A 99 -37.54 -17.46 39.78
N ASN A 100 -38.05 -16.31 40.22
CA ASN A 100 -39.44 -16.28 40.74
C ASN A 100 -40.57 -15.79 39.81
N ASN A 101 -40.34 -15.42 38.54
CA ASN A 101 -41.43 -14.97 37.65
C ASN A 101 -41.36 -15.63 36.26
N GLU A 102 -42.14 -16.71 36.07
CA GLU A 102 -42.20 -17.52 34.83
C GLU A 102 -43.26 -17.07 33.79
N GLY A 103 -43.57 -15.77 33.66
CA GLY A 103 -44.55 -15.29 32.66
C GLY A 103 -44.23 -13.92 32.08
N ASP A 104 -44.24 -13.80 30.75
CA ASP A 104 -44.01 -12.60 29.89
C ASP A 104 -42.70 -11.79 30.06
N THR A 105 -42.00 -11.91 31.19
CA THR A 105 -40.76 -11.20 31.53
C THR A 105 -39.55 -11.57 30.65
N ALA A 106 -39.43 -12.84 30.25
CA ALA A 106 -38.26 -13.35 29.52
C ALA A 106 -38.06 -12.76 28.11
N VAL A 107 -39.13 -12.28 27.46
CA VAL A 107 -39.05 -11.62 26.13
C VAL A 107 -38.56 -10.17 26.29
N THR A 108 -39.08 -9.46 27.31
CA THR A 108 -38.62 -8.14 27.72
C THR A 108 -37.16 -8.13 28.17
N ASP A 109 -36.71 -9.13 28.93
CA ASP A 109 -35.32 -9.25 29.38
C ASP A 109 -34.36 -9.44 28.20
N ARG A 110 -34.76 -10.23 27.19
CA ARG A 110 -33.98 -10.37 25.96
C ARG A 110 -33.91 -9.07 25.16
N ALA A 111 -35.04 -8.38 24.98
CA ALA A 111 -35.06 -7.10 24.28
C ALA A 111 -34.17 -6.06 24.97
N ASN A 112 -34.15 -6.07 26.31
CA ASN A 112 -33.30 -5.22 27.13
C ASN A 112 -31.81 -5.60 27.01
N ILE A 113 -31.46 -6.89 26.99
CA ILE A 113 -30.08 -7.34 26.77
C ILE A 113 -29.58 -6.94 25.37
N ILE A 114 -30.41 -7.11 24.33
CA ILE A 114 -30.06 -6.71 22.96
C ILE A 114 -29.87 -5.19 22.88
N ARG A 115 -30.73 -4.42 23.54
CA ARG A 115 -30.61 -2.96 23.62
C ARG A 115 -29.33 -2.53 24.33
N ALA A 116 -29.01 -3.15 25.46
CA ALA A 116 -27.79 -2.85 26.22
C ALA A 116 -26.51 -3.27 25.45
N ALA A 117 -26.52 -4.41 24.76
CA ALA A 117 -25.42 -4.83 23.90
C ALA A 117 -25.19 -3.89 22.71
N ARG A 118 -26.27 -3.40 22.07
CA ARG A 118 -26.18 -2.38 21.00
C ARG A 118 -25.65 -1.04 21.54
N ALA A 119 -26.12 -0.62 22.71
CA ALA A 119 -25.63 0.59 23.38
C ALA A 119 -24.14 0.48 23.72
N LEU A 120 -23.70 -0.69 24.21
CA LEU A 120 -22.30 -0.96 24.49
C LEU A 120 -21.44 -0.90 23.22
N LEU A 121 -21.89 -1.50 22.12
CA LEU A 121 -21.18 -1.42 20.83
C LEU A 121 -21.06 0.02 20.36
N ALA A 122 -22.13 0.81 20.47
CA ALA A 122 -22.12 2.22 20.09
C ALA A 122 -21.14 3.03 20.96
N ALA A 123 -21.15 2.84 22.28
CA ALA A 123 -20.26 3.54 23.21
C ALA A 123 -18.79 3.16 22.99
N VAL A 124 -18.47 1.87 22.84
CA VAL A 124 -17.11 1.39 22.54
C VAL A 124 -16.62 1.94 21.19
N THR A 125 -17.49 1.94 20.17
CA THR A 125 -17.17 2.53 18.86
C THR A 125 -16.86 4.02 18.98
N ARG A 126 -17.65 4.77 19.77
CA ARG A 126 -17.38 6.19 20.06
C ARG A 126 -16.01 6.40 20.72
N VAL A 127 -15.70 5.64 21.78
CA VAL A 127 -14.39 5.73 22.45
C VAL A 127 -13.25 5.48 21.46
N LEU A 128 -13.34 4.43 20.64
CA LEU A 128 -12.31 4.12 19.65
C LEU A 128 -12.16 5.19 18.58
N ILE A 129 -13.25 5.81 18.13
CA ILE A 129 -13.20 6.92 17.17
C ILE A 129 -12.54 8.15 17.79
N ILE A 130 -12.85 8.48 19.05
CA ILE A 130 -12.20 9.60 19.74
C ILE A 130 -10.71 9.31 19.91
N THR A 131 -10.32 8.07 20.23
CA THR A 131 -8.92 7.66 20.27
C THR A 131 -8.24 7.82 18.91
N ASP A 132 -8.90 7.46 17.80
CA ASP A 132 -8.40 7.71 16.45
C ASP A 132 -8.18 9.21 16.20
N MET A 133 -9.12 10.05 16.62
CA MET A 133 -9.01 11.51 16.50
C MET A 133 -7.81 12.07 17.26
N VAL A 134 -7.47 11.52 18.43
CA VAL A 134 -6.25 11.88 19.19
C VAL A 134 -5.01 11.54 18.37
N VAL A 135 -4.94 10.34 17.76
CA VAL A 135 -3.80 9.93 16.91
C VAL A 135 -3.67 10.86 15.69
N VAL A 136 -4.78 11.17 15.02
CA VAL A 136 -4.80 12.12 13.90
C VAL A 136 -4.31 13.50 14.34
N LYS A 137 -4.71 13.99 15.52
CA LYS A 137 -4.21 15.26 16.06
C LYS A 137 -2.71 15.22 16.30
N ARG A 138 -2.17 14.14 16.86
CA ARG A 138 -0.71 14.01 17.07
C ARG A 138 0.05 14.15 15.76
N LEU A 139 -0.43 13.51 14.69
CA LEU A 139 0.13 13.65 13.35
C LEU A 139 0.05 15.09 12.84
N ILE A 140 -1.11 15.76 12.96
CA ILE A 140 -1.27 17.16 12.53
C ILE A 140 -0.33 18.09 13.33
N THR A 141 -0.16 17.82 14.62
CA THR A 141 0.73 18.60 15.48
C THR A 141 2.19 18.45 15.06
N ALA A 142 2.62 17.22 14.73
CA ALA A 142 3.95 16.97 14.16
C ALA A 142 4.13 17.69 12.82
N ALA A 143 3.12 17.63 11.93
CA ALA A 143 3.17 18.35 10.65
C ALA A 143 3.29 19.87 10.82
N ARG A 144 2.56 20.45 11.78
CA ARG A 144 2.66 21.88 12.12
C ARG A 144 4.04 22.25 12.67
N LYS A 145 4.60 21.44 13.56
CA LYS A 145 5.97 21.67 14.07
C LYS A 145 6.98 21.70 12.92
N VAL A 146 6.89 20.73 12.01
CA VAL A 146 7.72 20.69 10.81
C VAL A 146 7.56 21.96 9.97
N ASP A 147 6.33 22.43 9.74
CA ASP A 147 6.08 23.66 8.99
C ASP A 147 6.71 24.88 9.67
N GLU A 148 6.63 24.99 11.00
CA GLU A 148 7.31 26.04 11.78
C GLU A 148 8.84 25.97 11.63
N ARG A 149 9.42 24.77 11.67
CA ARG A 149 10.87 24.58 11.41
C ARG A 149 11.24 24.96 9.98
N LEU A 150 10.36 24.65 9.03
CA LEU A 150 10.56 24.94 7.63
C LEU A 150 10.52 26.47 7.38
N GLN A 151 9.61 27.19 8.02
CA GLN A 151 9.58 28.66 8.01
C GLN A 151 10.86 29.27 8.61
N ALA A 152 11.35 28.71 9.72
CA ALA A 152 12.62 29.15 10.30
C ALA A 152 13.78 28.97 9.30
N LEU A 153 13.86 27.82 8.61
CA LEU A 153 14.88 27.54 7.59
C LEU A 153 14.86 28.51 6.40
N GLU A 154 13.71 29.08 6.04
CA GLU A 154 13.62 30.09 4.98
C GLU A 154 14.29 31.40 5.37
N SER A 155 14.14 31.80 6.64
CA SER A 155 14.65 33.07 7.18
C SER A 155 16.15 33.09 7.45
N VAL A 156 16.81 31.93 7.39
CA VAL A 156 18.24 31.82 7.67
C VAL A 156 19.07 32.49 6.57
N ASN A 157 20.05 33.30 7.01
CA ASN A 157 20.92 34.09 6.12
C ASN A 157 22.38 33.61 6.08
N ASN A 158 22.75 32.60 6.87
CA ASN A 158 24.09 32.00 6.81
C ASN A 158 24.07 30.48 6.99
N PHE A 159 25.12 29.82 6.51
CA PHE A 159 25.17 28.37 6.45
C PHE A 159 25.30 27.70 7.82
N THR A 160 25.95 28.35 8.80
CA THR A 160 26.13 27.78 10.14
C THR A 160 24.80 27.67 10.88
N GLU A 161 24.02 28.76 10.88
CA GLU A 161 22.64 28.76 11.41
C GLU A 161 21.76 27.78 10.64
N PHE A 162 21.97 27.65 9.33
CA PHE A 162 21.17 26.74 8.50
C PHE A 162 21.38 25.30 8.94
N VAL A 163 22.62 24.87 9.16
CA VAL A 163 22.93 23.51 9.61
C VAL A 163 22.29 23.23 10.98
N GLN A 164 22.34 24.19 11.90
CA GLN A 164 21.70 24.04 13.21
C GLN A 164 20.18 23.92 13.08
N ALA A 165 19.53 24.82 12.34
CA ALA A 165 18.09 24.77 12.09
C ALA A 165 17.68 23.49 11.34
N PHE A 166 18.50 23.03 10.39
CA PHE A 166 18.25 21.84 9.58
C PHE A 166 18.31 20.56 10.41
N SER A 167 19.18 20.51 11.44
CA SER A 167 19.21 19.39 12.39
C SER A 167 17.92 19.27 13.20
N HIS A 168 17.36 20.40 13.67
CA HIS A 168 16.09 20.42 14.40
C HIS A 168 14.92 20.03 13.48
N PHE A 169 14.90 20.60 12.27
CA PHE A 169 13.96 20.22 11.23
C PHE A 169 14.00 18.71 10.93
N GLY A 170 15.19 18.12 10.82
CA GLY A 170 15.38 16.70 10.55
C GLY A 170 14.78 15.80 11.64
N ALA A 171 14.96 16.16 12.92
CA ALA A 171 14.37 15.41 14.03
C ALA A 171 12.83 15.44 14.00
N ASP A 172 12.23 16.62 13.82
CA ASP A 172 10.77 16.77 13.72
C ASP A 172 10.22 16.06 12.45
N MET A 173 11.00 16.03 11.37
CA MET A 173 10.65 15.30 10.14
C MET A 173 10.62 13.79 10.35
N VAL A 174 11.53 13.23 11.15
CA VAL A 174 11.52 11.78 11.48
C VAL A 174 10.28 11.43 12.29
N GLU A 175 9.87 12.27 13.26
CA GLU A 175 8.61 12.09 13.99
C GLU A 175 7.41 12.05 13.04
N LEU A 176 7.32 13.02 12.12
CA LEU A 176 6.26 13.06 11.10
C LEU A 176 6.31 11.85 10.15
N ALA A 177 7.51 11.40 9.76
CA ALA A 177 7.75 10.24 8.92
C ALA A 177 7.22 8.94 9.55
N HIS A 178 7.36 8.78 10.87
CA HIS A 178 6.77 7.63 11.57
C HIS A 178 5.25 7.75 11.65
N LEU A 179 4.75 8.86 12.19
CA LEU A 179 3.31 9.05 12.42
C LEU A 179 2.48 8.93 11.14
N SER A 180 2.94 9.54 10.04
CA SER A 180 2.24 9.43 8.75
C SER A 180 2.37 8.05 8.10
N GLY A 181 3.39 7.26 8.48
CA GLY A 181 3.58 5.90 7.99
C GLY A 181 2.64 4.92 8.70
N ASP A 182 2.54 5.06 10.02
CA ASP A 182 1.58 4.32 10.83
C ASP A 182 0.16 4.63 10.36
N ARG A 183 -0.16 5.92 10.13
CA ARG A 183 -1.47 6.31 9.58
C ARG A 183 -1.71 5.72 8.19
N GLN A 184 -0.74 5.75 7.28
CA GLN A 184 -0.86 5.13 5.95
C GLN A 184 -1.25 3.64 6.04
N ASN A 185 -0.65 2.90 6.97
CA ASN A 185 -0.93 1.47 7.13
C ASN A 185 -2.29 1.21 7.77
N ASP A 186 -2.72 2.10 8.66
CA ASP A 186 -3.98 1.99 9.39
C ASP A 186 -5.20 2.48 8.60
N LEU A 187 -5.03 3.31 7.57
CA LEU A 187 -6.11 3.74 6.69
C LEU A 187 -6.81 2.53 6.02
N LYS A 188 -8.15 2.56 6.06
CA LYS A 188 -9.01 1.55 5.44
C LYS A 188 -9.18 1.74 3.93
N ASP A 189 -9.38 2.97 3.49
CA ASP A 189 -9.56 3.31 2.08
C ASP A 189 -8.22 3.26 1.33
N ASP A 190 -8.16 2.41 0.29
CA ASP A 190 -6.95 2.22 -0.50
C ASP A 190 -6.58 3.46 -1.32
N ILE A 191 -7.55 4.32 -1.67
CA ILE A 191 -7.28 5.56 -2.39
C ILE A 191 -6.59 6.55 -1.44
N SER A 192 -7.14 6.77 -0.25
CA SER A 192 -6.53 7.56 0.82
C SER A 192 -5.14 7.04 1.18
N LYS A 193 -4.96 5.72 1.24
CA LYS A 193 -3.65 5.10 1.48
C LYS A 193 -2.65 5.42 0.36
N ALA A 194 -3.06 5.33 -0.90
CA ALA A 194 -2.21 5.67 -2.04
C ALA A 194 -1.89 7.17 -2.09
N GLU A 195 -2.82 8.04 -1.70
CA GLU A 195 -2.61 9.49 -1.62
C GLU A 195 -1.63 9.86 -0.51
N MET A 196 -1.78 9.26 0.67
CA MET A 196 -0.83 9.38 1.78
C MET A 196 0.57 8.93 1.35
N CYS A 197 0.66 7.79 0.67
CA CYS A 197 1.94 7.27 0.18
C CYS A 197 2.61 8.24 -0.80
N ALA A 198 1.86 8.74 -1.78
CA ALA A 198 2.39 9.70 -2.76
C ALA A 198 2.86 11.01 -2.10
N ALA A 199 2.12 11.53 -1.12
CA ALA A 199 2.49 12.72 -0.38
C ALA A 199 3.76 12.51 0.46
N ARG A 200 3.89 11.36 1.14
CA ARG A 200 5.10 10.98 1.88
C ARG A 200 6.32 10.87 0.96
N THR A 201 6.18 10.22 -0.18
CA THR A 201 7.26 10.11 -1.18
C THR A 201 7.67 11.47 -1.74
N LEU A 202 6.73 12.39 -1.96
CA LEU A 202 7.04 13.76 -2.36
C LEU A 202 7.80 14.51 -1.26
N LEU A 203 7.38 14.37 0.00
CA LEU A 203 8.05 14.99 1.15
C LEU A 203 9.47 14.45 1.31
N GLU A 204 9.67 13.15 1.11
CA GLU A 204 10.99 12.52 1.11
C GLU A 204 11.93 13.11 0.06
N LYS A 205 11.49 13.11 -1.20
CA LYS A 205 12.28 13.61 -2.31
C LYS A 205 12.57 15.11 -2.16
N SER A 206 11.61 15.87 -1.64
CA SER A 206 11.81 17.29 -1.36
C SER A 206 12.81 17.53 -0.22
N THR A 207 12.80 16.69 0.81
CA THR A 207 13.80 16.71 1.88
C THR A 207 15.21 16.45 1.35
N MET A 208 15.35 15.54 0.37
CA MET A 208 16.63 15.26 -0.30
C MET A 208 17.21 16.49 -1.04
N MET A 209 16.35 17.34 -1.59
CA MET A 209 16.75 18.57 -2.31
C MET A 209 16.94 19.78 -1.39
N LEU A 210 16.36 19.77 -0.19
CA LEU A 210 16.27 20.94 0.68
C LEU A 210 17.65 21.50 1.08
N LEU A 211 18.59 20.60 1.40
CA LEU A 211 19.95 20.98 1.78
C LEU A 211 20.70 21.62 0.59
N THR A 212 20.71 20.95 -0.56
CA THR A 212 21.49 21.40 -1.73
C THR A 212 20.94 22.70 -2.30
N THR A 213 19.62 22.85 -2.37
CA THR A 213 18.99 24.08 -2.87
C THR A 213 19.24 25.27 -1.95
N SER A 214 19.13 25.07 -0.63
CA SER A 214 19.37 26.13 0.36
C SER A 214 20.84 26.53 0.44
N LYS A 215 21.76 25.54 0.40
CA LYS A 215 23.21 25.77 0.33
C LYS A 215 23.60 26.54 -0.94
N THR A 216 22.97 26.23 -2.07
CA THR A 216 23.21 26.91 -3.35
C THR A 216 22.76 28.37 -3.29
N PHE A 217 21.55 28.62 -2.78
CA PHE A 217 21.04 29.99 -2.62
C PHE A 217 21.88 30.81 -1.63
N LEU A 218 22.25 30.26 -0.48
CA LEU A 218 23.12 30.94 0.49
C LEU A 218 24.50 31.28 -0.08
N ARG A 219 24.99 30.49 -1.06
CA ARG A 219 26.25 30.76 -1.74
C ARG A 219 26.11 31.82 -2.83
N HIS A 220 24.98 31.83 -3.54
CA HIS A 220 24.71 32.69 -4.69
C HIS A 220 23.35 33.42 -4.53
N PRO A 221 23.25 34.36 -3.56
CA PRO A 221 21.97 34.99 -3.21
C PRO A 221 21.38 35.86 -4.34
N ASP A 222 22.23 36.38 -5.23
CA ASP A 222 21.81 37.21 -6.38
C ASP A 222 21.28 36.37 -7.56
N SER A 223 21.39 35.04 -7.49
CA SER A 223 20.90 34.14 -8.54
C SER A 223 19.39 33.93 -8.42
N GLY A 224 18.64 34.52 -9.35
CA GLY A 224 17.18 34.32 -9.44
C GLY A 224 16.80 32.84 -9.61
N SER A 225 17.57 32.09 -10.39
CA SER A 225 17.36 30.65 -10.60
C SER A 225 17.59 29.83 -9.32
N ALA A 226 18.62 30.15 -8.53
CA ALA A 226 18.87 29.51 -7.23
C ALA A 226 17.74 29.79 -6.23
N LYS A 227 17.23 31.03 -6.23
CA LYS A 227 16.09 31.43 -5.40
C LYS A 227 14.83 30.65 -5.75
N GLN A 228 14.47 30.58 -7.03
CA GLN A 228 13.31 29.83 -7.51
C GLN A 228 13.41 28.34 -7.18
N ASN A 229 14.60 27.75 -7.34
CA ASN A 229 14.87 26.37 -6.94
C ASN A 229 14.62 26.12 -5.46
N ARG A 230 15.04 27.05 -4.60
CA ARG A 230 14.83 26.96 -3.15
C ARG A 230 13.35 27.07 -2.82
N GLU A 231 12.72 28.16 -3.23
CA GLU A 231 11.30 28.44 -2.96
C GLU A 231 10.38 27.31 -3.44
N GLY A 232 10.66 26.74 -4.60
CA GLY A 232 9.90 25.62 -5.14
C GLY A 232 9.97 24.34 -4.31
N VAL A 233 11.13 24.01 -3.73
CA VAL A 233 11.26 22.88 -2.81
C VAL A 233 10.46 23.12 -1.53
N PHE A 234 10.54 24.33 -0.96
CA PHE A 234 9.75 24.72 0.20
C PHE A 234 8.24 24.60 -0.05
N LEU A 235 7.75 25.11 -1.18
CA LEU A 235 6.35 25.00 -1.59
C LEU A 235 5.90 23.55 -1.74
N LYS A 236 6.73 22.69 -2.38
CA LYS A 236 6.45 21.25 -2.53
C LYS A 236 6.33 20.55 -1.17
N MET A 237 7.20 20.85 -0.21
CA MET A 237 7.15 20.28 1.13
C MET A 237 5.87 20.67 1.85
N ARG A 238 5.48 21.95 1.81
CA ARG A 238 4.22 22.41 2.40
C ARG A 238 3.00 21.77 1.73
N SER A 239 3.01 21.66 0.40
CA SER A 239 1.95 20.97 -0.33
C SER A 239 1.83 19.51 0.10
N ALA A 240 2.94 18.78 0.23
CA ALA A 240 2.94 17.40 0.68
C ALA A 240 2.42 17.26 2.11
N MET A 241 2.83 18.14 3.03
CA MET A 241 2.31 18.17 4.41
C MET A 241 0.81 18.49 4.46
N ASN A 242 0.32 19.39 3.62
CA ASN A 242 -1.11 19.69 3.50
C ASN A 242 -1.91 18.48 3.00
N THR A 243 -1.39 17.73 2.03
CA THR A 243 -2.01 16.47 1.61
C THR A 243 -2.00 15.44 2.74
N ILE A 244 -0.87 15.26 3.44
CA ILE A 244 -0.77 14.34 4.59
C ILE A 244 -1.81 14.68 5.66
N THR A 245 -1.93 15.96 6.05
CA THR A 245 -2.91 16.38 7.06
C THR A 245 -4.34 16.23 6.58
N SER A 246 -4.64 16.60 5.33
CA SER A 246 -5.96 16.45 4.71
C SER A 246 -6.43 14.99 4.66
N VAL A 247 -5.55 14.08 4.22
CA VAL A 247 -5.83 12.63 4.15
C VAL A 247 -5.97 12.04 5.55
N ALA A 248 -5.10 12.42 6.49
CA ALA A 248 -5.18 11.96 7.88
C ALA A 248 -6.51 12.35 8.55
N GLN A 249 -6.98 13.57 8.29
CA GLN A 249 -8.27 14.10 8.75
C GLN A 249 -9.47 13.54 7.99
N SER A 250 -9.23 12.80 6.90
CA SER A 250 -10.28 12.25 6.04
C SER A 250 -11.24 13.34 5.53
N ASN A 251 -10.68 14.52 5.22
CA ASN A 251 -11.33 15.54 4.37
C ASN A 251 -11.29 15.14 2.89
N ALA A 252 -10.88 13.90 2.59
CA ALA A 252 -10.90 13.32 1.26
C ALA A 252 -12.29 13.49 0.67
N ARG A 253 -12.36 14.36 -0.35
CA ARG A 253 -13.56 14.64 -1.11
C ARG A 253 -14.15 13.31 -1.58
N ARG A 254 -15.47 13.15 -1.54
CA ARG A 254 -16.13 12.05 -2.26
C ARG A 254 -15.52 12.01 -3.66
N HIS A 255 -14.80 10.94 -3.99
CA HIS A 255 -14.11 10.85 -5.27
C HIS A 255 -15.18 10.89 -6.36
N GLU A 256 -15.22 12.00 -7.09
CA GLU A 256 -15.95 12.07 -8.36
C GLU A 256 -15.44 10.94 -9.26
N PRO A 257 -16.30 10.26 -10.03
CA PRO A 257 -15.87 9.22 -10.94
C PRO A 257 -14.79 9.80 -11.87
N ARG A 258 -13.57 9.26 -11.78
CA ARG A 258 -12.46 9.76 -12.59
C ARG A 258 -12.70 9.43 -14.05
N LYS A 259 -12.39 10.39 -14.92
CA LYS A 259 -12.30 10.15 -16.37
C LYS A 259 -11.12 9.24 -16.67
N GLY A 260 -11.21 8.41 -17.72
CA GLY A 260 -10.14 7.50 -18.12
C GLY A 260 -10.04 6.27 -17.22
N GLN A 261 -11.11 5.47 -17.17
CA GLN A 261 -11.19 4.24 -16.39
C GLN A 261 -11.62 3.04 -17.25
N LEU A 262 -11.26 3.05 -18.54
CA LEU A 262 -11.66 2.08 -19.57
C LEU A 262 -11.71 0.62 -19.10
N ILE A 263 -10.69 0.12 -18.37
CA ILE A 263 -10.68 -1.27 -17.91
C ILE A 263 -11.70 -1.54 -16.80
N LEU A 264 -11.98 -0.57 -15.92
CA LEU A 264 -13.04 -0.68 -14.92
C LEU A 264 -14.42 -0.57 -15.59
N ASP A 265 -14.58 0.34 -16.55
CA ASP A 265 -15.80 0.45 -17.35
C ASP A 265 -16.10 -0.83 -18.13
N LEU A 266 -15.09 -1.44 -18.76
CA LEU A 266 -15.20 -2.73 -19.43
C LEU A 266 -15.63 -3.85 -18.46
N LYS A 267 -15.06 -3.91 -17.25
CA LYS A 267 -15.48 -4.89 -16.23
C LYS A 267 -16.93 -4.67 -15.77
N SER A 268 -17.32 -3.41 -15.58
CA SER A 268 -18.69 -3.04 -15.19
C SER A 268 -19.68 -3.42 -16.30
N PHE A 269 -19.32 -3.15 -17.55
CA PHE A 269 -20.08 -3.51 -18.74
C PHE A 269 -20.25 -5.03 -18.86
N ASP A 270 -19.17 -5.81 -18.74
CA ASP A 270 -19.23 -7.27 -18.77
C ASP A 270 -20.18 -7.83 -17.69
N HIS A 271 -20.16 -7.25 -16.47
CA HIS A 271 -21.09 -7.65 -15.40
C HIS A 271 -22.56 -7.33 -15.71
N VAL A 272 -22.82 -6.21 -16.39
CA VAL A 272 -24.17 -5.86 -16.85
C VAL A 272 -24.64 -6.85 -17.92
N VAL A 273 -23.79 -7.17 -18.90
CA VAL A 273 -24.09 -8.17 -19.95
C VAL A 273 -24.40 -9.54 -19.34
N GLU A 274 -23.59 -10.02 -18.40
CA GLU A 274 -23.82 -11.33 -17.75
C GLU A 274 -25.10 -11.34 -16.90
N LYS A 275 -25.46 -10.22 -16.27
CA LYS A 275 -26.75 -10.10 -15.56
C LYS A 275 -27.95 -10.16 -16.49
N ILE A 276 -27.86 -9.55 -17.67
CA ILE A 276 -28.94 -9.58 -18.67
C ILE A 276 -29.14 -11.03 -19.14
N LYS A 277 -28.06 -11.74 -19.48
CA LYS A 277 -28.10 -13.17 -19.87
C LYS A 277 -28.67 -14.07 -18.77
N ALA A 278 -28.23 -13.89 -17.53
CA ALA A 278 -28.61 -14.77 -16.42
C ALA A 278 -30.08 -14.63 -15.99
N LYS A 279 -30.67 -13.45 -16.12
CA LYS A 279 -32.07 -13.20 -15.73
C LYS A 279 -33.09 -13.49 -16.83
N GLY A 280 -32.65 -13.65 -18.09
CA GLY A 280 -33.55 -13.79 -19.23
C GLY A 280 -34.49 -12.59 -19.41
N ASP A 281 -34.10 -11.42 -18.90
CA ASP A 281 -34.93 -10.23 -18.80
C ASP A 281 -34.33 -9.09 -19.63
N LEU A 282 -34.18 -9.37 -20.93
CA LEU A 282 -33.67 -8.46 -21.98
C LEU A 282 -34.49 -7.17 -22.13
N ASN A 283 -35.71 -7.14 -21.57
CA ASN A 283 -36.60 -5.98 -21.58
C ASN A 283 -36.46 -5.08 -20.34
N ASN A 284 -35.48 -5.32 -19.47
CA ASN A 284 -35.26 -4.48 -18.30
C ASN A 284 -34.71 -3.09 -18.72
N PRO A 285 -35.51 -2.01 -18.61
CA PRO A 285 -35.11 -0.70 -19.13
C PRO A 285 -33.91 -0.10 -18.39
N GLU A 286 -33.74 -0.44 -17.11
CA GLU A 286 -32.62 0.04 -16.29
C GLU A 286 -31.30 -0.65 -16.68
N LEU A 287 -31.32 -1.96 -16.95
CA LEU A 287 -30.11 -2.67 -17.40
C LEU A 287 -29.70 -2.26 -18.81
N ASN A 288 -30.66 -2.05 -19.71
CA ASN A 288 -30.39 -1.57 -21.07
C ASN A 288 -29.80 -0.15 -21.06
N LYS A 289 -30.36 0.75 -20.24
CA LYS A 289 -29.78 2.08 -20.05
C LYS A 289 -28.34 2.02 -19.54
N ARG A 290 -28.07 1.16 -18.55
CA ARG A 290 -26.71 0.97 -18.01
C ARG A 290 -25.74 0.35 -19.03
N LEU A 291 -26.24 -0.50 -19.92
CA LEU A 291 -25.47 -1.08 -21.02
C LEU A 291 -25.09 0.00 -22.04
N GLU A 292 -26.05 0.82 -22.47
CA GLU A 292 -25.85 1.95 -23.39
C GLU A 292 -24.86 2.98 -22.81
N GLU A 293 -25.07 3.41 -21.56
CA GLU A 293 -24.17 4.35 -20.87
C GLU A 293 -22.76 3.76 -20.70
N GLY A 294 -22.67 2.48 -20.33
CA GLY A 294 -21.39 1.77 -20.17
C GLY A 294 -20.62 1.68 -21.47
N LEU A 295 -21.28 1.30 -22.58
CA LEU A 295 -20.64 1.25 -23.89
C LEU A 295 -20.21 2.63 -24.37
N THR A 296 -21.05 3.64 -24.18
CA THR A 296 -20.72 5.03 -24.55
C THR A 296 -19.42 5.48 -23.88
N ARG A 297 -19.27 5.24 -22.56
CA ARG A 297 -18.02 5.53 -21.84
C ARG A 297 -16.82 4.79 -22.41
N ILE A 298 -16.97 3.49 -22.69
CA ILE A 298 -15.91 2.64 -23.29
C ILE A 298 -15.46 3.20 -24.64
N LEU A 299 -16.39 3.64 -25.47
CA LEU A 299 -16.10 4.19 -26.79
C LEU A 299 -15.44 5.58 -26.70
N GLU A 300 -15.89 6.45 -25.80
CA GLU A 300 -15.26 7.75 -25.54
C GLU A 300 -13.80 7.60 -25.08
N ASP A 301 -13.55 6.71 -24.11
CA ASP A 301 -12.20 6.44 -23.62
C ASP A 301 -11.31 5.80 -24.71
N SER A 302 -11.86 4.89 -25.51
CA SER A 302 -11.13 4.25 -26.62
C SER A 302 -10.77 5.24 -27.73
N ARG A 303 -11.67 6.16 -28.07
CA ARG A 303 -11.41 7.27 -29.01
C ARG A 303 -10.36 8.23 -28.48
N THR A 304 -10.39 8.53 -27.18
CA THR A 304 -9.36 9.35 -26.54
C THR A 304 -7.97 8.73 -26.72
N ILE A 305 -7.86 7.41 -26.62
CA ILE A 305 -6.60 6.69 -26.84
C ILE A 305 -6.23 6.65 -28.33
N ALA A 306 -7.19 6.44 -29.24
CA ALA A 306 -6.95 6.49 -30.68
C ALA A 306 -6.47 7.87 -31.15
N GLY A 307 -7.03 8.94 -30.58
CA GLY A 307 -6.68 10.33 -30.84
C GLY A 307 -5.38 10.80 -30.20
N ALA A 308 -4.72 9.98 -29.37
CA ALA A 308 -3.47 10.36 -28.74
C ALA A 308 -2.36 10.62 -29.78
N PRO A 309 -1.47 11.62 -29.57
CA PRO A 309 -0.48 12.05 -30.56
C PRO A 309 0.49 10.95 -31.02
N HIS A 310 0.73 9.96 -30.16
CA HIS A 310 1.71 8.91 -30.36
C HIS A 310 1.09 7.55 -30.76
N THR A 311 -0.22 7.49 -31.00
CA THR A 311 -0.87 6.29 -31.51
C THR A 311 -0.55 6.09 -32.99
N LYS A 312 -0.07 4.89 -33.37
CA LYS A 312 0.21 4.51 -34.77
C LYS A 312 -1.05 4.58 -35.64
N SER A 313 -0.93 4.98 -36.91
CA SER A 313 -2.09 5.13 -37.82
C SER A 313 -2.90 3.84 -37.93
N GLU A 314 -2.23 2.71 -38.14
CA GLU A 314 -2.88 1.40 -38.25
C GLU A 314 -3.73 1.07 -37.01
N LYS A 315 -3.20 1.32 -35.81
CA LYS A 315 -3.92 1.11 -34.55
C LYS A 315 -5.05 2.11 -34.36
N ARG A 316 -4.85 3.38 -34.75
CA ARG A 316 -5.91 4.40 -34.71
C ARG A 316 -7.09 4.00 -35.58
N GLU A 317 -6.85 3.63 -36.83
CA GLU A 317 -7.88 3.22 -37.78
C GLU A 317 -8.62 1.95 -37.30
N SER A 318 -7.87 0.96 -36.80
CA SER A 318 -8.42 -0.27 -36.20
C SER A 318 -9.36 0.03 -35.01
N ILE A 319 -8.92 0.86 -34.06
CA ILE A 319 -9.72 1.22 -32.87
C ILE A 319 -10.99 1.99 -33.29
N LEU A 320 -10.87 2.95 -34.21
CA LEU A 320 -12.01 3.74 -34.67
C LEU A 320 -13.06 2.88 -35.40
N ALA A 321 -12.62 1.96 -36.28
CA ALA A 321 -13.51 1.04 -36.97
C ALA A 321 -14.24 0.11 -35.98
N LEU A 322 -13.55 -0.36 -34.93
CA LEU A 322 -14.21 -1.14 -33.85
C LEU A 322 -15.22 -0.31 -33.08
N CYS A 323 -14.96 0.98 -32.85
CA CYS A 323 -15.92 1.87 -32.21
C CYS A 323 -17.17 2.08 -33.07
N GLU A 324 -17.02 2.34 -34.38
CA GLU A 324 -18.14 2.48 -35.32
C GLU A 324 -18.99 1.20 -35.37
N ASN A 325 -18.35 0.04 -35.50
CA ASN A 325 -19.04 -1.26 -35.49
C ASN A 325 -19.82 -1.50 -34.18
N ALA A 326 -19.31 -1.05 -33.04
CA ALA A 326 -19.98 -1.20 -31.75
C ALA A 326 -21.21 -0.28 -31.62
N GLU A 327 -21.17 0.91 -32.22
CA GLU A 327 -22.32 1.82 -32.27
C GLU A 327 -23.42 1.29 -33.17
N ASP A 328 -23.08 0.76 -34.35
CA ASP A 328 -24.04 0.13 -35.24
C ASP A 328 -24.76 -1.04 -34.55
N VAL A 329 -24.00 -1.89 -33.85
CA VAL A 329 -24.54 -3.03 -33.09
C VAL A 329 -25.41 -2.57 -31.91
N LEU A 330 -25.08 -1.44 -31.27
CA LEU A 330 -25.92 -0.85 -30.22
C LEU A 330 -27.22 -0.28 -30.78
N GLN A 331 -27.17 0.36 -31.96
CA GLN A 331 -28.35 0.88 -32.65
C GLN A 331 -29.29 -0.27 -33.08
N ASP A 332 -28.73 -1.39 -33.52
CA ASP A 332 -29.49 -2.62 -33.80
C ASP A 332 -30.19 -3.16 -32.54
N LEU A 333 -29.50 -3.18 -31.39
CA LEU A 333 -30.06 -3.59 -30.09
C LEU A 333 -31.22 -2.70 -29.62
N THR A 334 -31.11 -1.38 -29.83
CA THR A 334 -32.13 -0.42 -29.37
C THR A 334 -33.36 -0.36 -30.28
N SER A 335 -33.22 -0.74 -31.56
CA SER A 335 -34.29 -0.76 -32.56
C SER A 335 -35.08 -2.08 -32.59
N THR A 336 -34.49 -3.22 -32.18
CA THR A 336 -35.14 -4.55 -32.18
C THR A 336 -35.88 -4.91 -30.88
N LYS A 337 -36.41 -3.92 -30.16
CA LYS A 337 -37.15 -4.11 -28.87
C LYS A 337 -38.40 -5.01 -28.97
N GLU A 338 -38.84 -5.38 -30.16
CA GLU A 338 -40.05 -6.20 -30.41
C GLU A 338 -39.77 -7.61 -31.00
N GLU A 339 -38.51 -7.98 -31.26
CA GLU A 339 -38.17 -9.27 -31.91
C GLU A 339 -37.56 -10.33 -30.96
N LYS A 340 -37.75 -11.60 -31.33
CA LYS A 340 -37.43 -12.84 -30.58
C LYS A 340 -36.08 -12.84 -29.83
N ASP A 341 -36.12 -13.42 -28.62
CA ASP A 341 -35.03 -13.65 -27.66
C ASP A 341 -33.68 -14.09 -28.30
N ASP A 342 -33.74 -15.00 -29.29
CA ASP A 342 -32.55 -15.54 -29.98
C ASP A 342 -31.73 -14.49 -30.75
N LYS A 343 -32.38 -13.48 -31.35
CA LYS A 343 -31.69 -12.44 -32.13
C LYS A 343 -30.99 -11.45 -31.21
N GLN A 344 -31.55 -11.18 -30.03
CA GLN A 344 -30.98 -10.27 -29.05
C GLN A 344 -29.77 -10.88 -28.33
N ASP A 345 -29.81 -12.19 -28.02
CA ASP A 345 -28.63 -12.89 -27.45
C ASP A 345 -27.44 -12.88 -28.42
N LEU A 346 -27.68 -13.10 -29.72
CA LEU A 346 -26.64 -12.99 -30.75
C LEU A 346 -26.03 -11.59 -30.82
N THR A 347 -26.84 -10.53 -30.69
CA THR A 347 -26.35 -9.14 -30.72
C THR A 347 -25.56 -8.80 -29.45
N LEU A 348 -25.98 -9.28 -28.28
CA LEU A 348 -25.19 -9.17 -27.03
C LEU A 348 -23.86 -9.94 -27.10
N GLN A 349 -23.83 -11.11 -27.75
CA GLN A 349 -22.58 -11.83 -27.99
C GLN A 349 -21.65 -11.04 -28.92
N ARG A 350 -22.20 -10.42 -29.98
CA ARG A 350 -21.43 -9.53 -30.88
C ARG A 350 -20.86 -8.33 -30.14
N ILE A 351 -21.64 -7.65 -29.32
CA ILE A 351 -21.17 -6.47 -28.57
C ILE A 351 -20.10 -6.84 -27.54
N SER A 352 -20.27 -7.97 -26.84
CA SER A 352 -19.25 -8.50 -25.91
C SER A 352 -17.95 -8.91 -26.62
N LYS A 353 -18.05 -9.40 -27.86
CA LYS A 353 -16.86 -9.67 -28.67
C LYS A 353 -16.17 -8.37 -29.07
N LEU A 354 -16.91 -7.38 -29.58
CA LEU A 354 -16.37 -6.09 -29.99
C LEU A 354 -15.68 -5.36 -28.84
N THR A 355 -16.24 -5.36 -27.63
CA THR A 355 -15.58 -4.75 -26.46
C THR A 355 -14.30 -5.47 -26.04
N LYS A 356 -14.22 -6.79 -26.22
CA LYS A 356 -12.97 -7.57 -25.99
C LYS A 356 -11.91 -7.30 -27.05
N ASP A 357 -12.32 -7.20 -28.32
CA ASP A 357 -11.43 -6.87 -29.42
C ASP A 357 -10.89 -5.44 -29.24
N LEU A 358 -11.77 -4.50 -28.89
CA LEU A 358 -11.42 -3.11 -28.57
C LEU A 358 -10.45 -3.02 -27.40
N LYS A 359 -10.71 -3.73 -26.30
CA LYS A 359 -9.78 -3.83 -25.16
C LYS A 359 -8.38 -4.28 -25.62
N THR A 360 -8.31 -5.29 -26.48
CA THR A 360 -7.04 -5.87 -26.94
C THR A 360 -6.27 -4.86 -27.82
N GLU A 361 -6.96 -4.21 -28.75
CA GLU A 361 -6.36 -3.21 -29.63
C GLU A 361 -5.86 -1.98 -28.87
N VAL A 362 -6.66 -1.45 -27.94
CA VAL A 362 -6.29 -0.31 -27.10
C VAL A 362 -5.13 -0.67 -26.16
N GLN A 363 -5.13 -1.87 -25.56
CA GLN A 363 -4.04 -2.33 -24.71
C GLN A 363 -2.73 -2.51 -25.49
N GLN A 364 -2.80 -3.00 -26.73
CA GLN A 364 -1.62 -3.08 -27.60
C GLN A 364 -1.13 -1.69 -27.99
N ALA A 365 -2.02 -0.76 -28.35
CA ALA A 365 -1.64 0.62 -28.70
C ALA A 365 -0.94 1.34 -27.55
N ALA A 366 -1.42 1.18 -26.31
CA ALA A 366 -0.76 1.73 -25.13
C ALA A 366 0.58 1.04 -24.84
N SER A 367 0.64 -0.29 -24.99
CA SER A 367 1.88 -1.06 -24.78
C SER A 367 2.99 -0.65 -25.74
N ASP A 368 2.66 -0.47 -27.02
CA ASP A 368 3.58 0.04 -28.04
C ASP A 368 4.11 1.42 -27.65
N GLN A 369 3.24 2.35 -27.25
CA GLN A 369 3.65 3.70 -26.86
C GLN A 369 4.57 3.72 -25.64
N VAL A 370 4.25 2.93 -24.60
CA VAL A 370 5.10 2.79 -23.41
C VAL A 370 6.44 2.17 -23.79
N PHE A 371 6.44 1.11 -24.59
CA PHE A 371 7.67 0.45 -25.03
C PHE A 371 8.57 1.40 -25.84
N GLU A 372 8.03 2.09 -26.84
CA GLU A 372 8.80 3.01 -27.69
C GLU A 372 9.35 4.18 -26.89
N THR A 373 8.56 4.76 -25.98
CA THR A 373 8.98 5.90 -25.15
C THR A 373 10.09 5.50 -24.20
N PHE A 374 9.95 4.38 -23.48
CA PHE A 374 10.96 3.94 -22.52
C PHE A 374 12.19 3.25 -23.14
N SER A 375 12.09 2.79 -24.39
CA SER A 375 13.26 2.31 -25.16
C SER A 375 14.12 3.46 -25.69
N HIS A 376 13.49 4.60 -25.98
CA HIS A 376 14.14 5.80 -26.53
C HIS A 376 13.89 7.03 -25.66
N LEU A 377 14.29 6.94 -24.39
CA LEU A 377 14.18 8.05 -23.43
C LEU A 377 15.02 9.25 -23.87
N GLY A 378 14.38 10.25 -24.49
CA GLY A 378 15.03 11.49 -24.97
C GLY A 378 15.84 12.19 -23.88
N HIS A 379 15.31 12.19 -22.65
CA HIS A 379 15.97 12.76 -21.47
C HIS A 379 17.36 12.16 -21.17
N LYS A 380 17.60 10.88 -21.50
CA LYS A 380 18.92 10.24 -21.31
C LYS A 380 20.00 10.84 -22.20
N LYS A 381 19.62 11.61 -23.23
CA LYS A 381 20.54 12.39 -24.06
C LYS A 381 20.50 13.87 -23.68
N SER A 382 19.32 14.45 -23.50
CA SER A 382 19.17 15.90 -23.25
C SER A 382 19.69 16.31 -21.86
N LEU A 383 19.46 15.53 -20.79
CA LEU A 383 19.93 15.86 -19.44
C LEU A 383 21.47 15.85 -19.29
N PRO A 384 22.21 14.81 -19.72
CA PRO A 384 23.67 14.85 -19.67
C PRO A 384 24.27 15.97 -20.52
N ALA A 385 23.71 16.21 -21.71
CA ALA A 385 24.13 17.31 -22.58
C ALA A 385 23.89 18.67 -21.90
N MET A 386 22.75 18.86 -21.25
CA MET A 386 22.39 20.09 -20.56
C MET A 386 23.34 20.35 -19.37
N ARG A 387 23.63 19.31 -18.59
CA ARG A 387 24.61 19.38 -17.49
C ARG A 387 26.03 19.68 -17.99
N ALA A 388 26.44 19.14 -19.13
CA ALA A 388 27.74 19.42 -19.73
C ALA A 388 27.83 20.87 -20.22
N ALA A 389 26.78 21.38 -20.88
CA ALA A 389 26.69 22.78 -21.29
C ALA A 389 26.70 23.73 -20.08
N ALA A 390 25.96 23.40 -19.03
CA ALA A 390 25.96 24.17 -17.79
C ALA A 390 27.35 24.21 -17.12
N SER A 391 28.06 23.07 -17.08
CA SER A 391 29.42 22.99 -16.51
C SER A 391 30.45 23.83 -17.28
N THR A 392 30.20 24.15 -18.56
CA THR A 392 31.07 25.02 -19.37
C THR A 392 30.62 26.49 -19.37
N GLY A 393 29.53 26.81 -18.66
CA GLY A 393 28.99 28.17 -18.58
C GLY A 393 28.23 28.63 -19.83
N ASN A 394 27.82 27.70 -20.70
CA ASN A 394 27.11 28.04 -21.93
C ASN A 394 25.59 28.13 -21.72
N SER A 395 25.11 29.27 -21.20
CA SER A 395 23.69 29.49 -20.89
C SER A 395 22.78 29.35 -22.11
N ALA A 396 23.19 29.86 -23.28
CA ALA A 396 22.39 29.75 -24.51
C ALA A 396 22.13 28.28 -24.90
N ARG A 397 23.16 27.44 -24.80
CA ARG A 397 23.03 26.01 -25.07
C ARG A 397 22.18 25.28 -24.02
N VAL A 398 22.24 25.72 -22.76
CA VAL A 398 21.36 25.20 -21.70
C VAL A 398 19.90 25.47 -22.02
N ASP A 399 19.55 26.67 -22.49
CA ASP A 399 18.17 27.01 -22.84
C ASP A 399 17.66 26.21 -24.05
N GLU A 400 18.48 26.03 -25.09
CA GLU A 400 18.13 25.15 -26.23
C GLU A 400 17.85 23.70 -25.79
N LEU A 401 18.67 23.17 -24.88
CA LEU A 401 18.52 21.82 -24.35
C LEU A 401 17.34 21.70 -23.38
N ALA A 402 17.02 22.77 -22.64
CA ALA A 402 15.84 22.84 -21.79
C ALA A 402 14.56 22.72 -22.61
N GLU A 403 14.46 23.36 -23.78
CA GLU A 403 13.31 23.21 -24.68
C GLU A 403 13.14 21.78 -25.21
N LEU A 404 14.25 21.08 -25.48
CA LEU A 404 14.22 19.66 -25.86
C LEU A 404 13.75 18.80 -24.69
N PHE A 405 14.27 19.05 -23.49
CA PHE A 405 13.87 18.34 -22.27
C PHE A 405 12.38 18.53 -21.95
N VAL A 406 11.84 19.75 -22.06
CA VAL A 406 10.41 20.02 -21.86
C VAL A 406 9.55 19.25 -22.87
N ARG A 407 10.00 19.13 -24.14
CA ARG A 407 9.32 18.30 -25.14
C ARG A 407 9.36 16.80 -24.78
N ASP A 408 10.50 16.32 -24.29
CA ASP A 408 10.64 14.93 -23.81
C ASP A 408 9.69 14.64 -22.64
N VAL A 409 9.57 15.59 -21.68
CA VAL A 409 8.65 15.50 -20.54
C VAL A 409 7.19 15.46 -21.02
N LYS A 410 6.81 16.36 -21.94
CA LYS A 410 5.45 16.40 -22.49
C LYS A 410 5.06 15.06 -23.13
N LYS A 411 5.93 14.51 -23.98
CA LYS A 411 5.72 13.19 -24.61
C LYS A 411 5.55 12.09 -23.56
N LEU A 412 6.40 12.07 -22.53
CA LEU A 412 6.31 11.09 -21.44
C LEU A 412 4.96 11.16 -20.72
N LEU A 413 4.48 12.37 -20.39
CA LEU A 413 3.20 12.57 -19.70
C LEU A 413 2.01 12.20 -20.59
N GLU A 414 2.04 12.48 -21.89
CA GLU A 414 1.00 12.08 -22.84
C GLU A 414 0.87 10.56 -22.94
N VAL A 415 1.98 9.84 -23.04
CA VAL A 415 2.01 8.37 -23.05
C VAL A 415 1.57 7.79 -21.71
N SER A 416 1.96 8.43 -20.61
CA SER A 416 1.53 8.01 -19.26
C SER A 416 0.02 8.07 -19.10
N LYS A 417 -0.62 9.16 -19.55
CA LYS A 417 -2.07 9.33 -19.51
C LYS A 417 -2.80 8.22 -20.27
N VAL A 418 -2.33 7.87 -21.47
CA VAL A 418 -2.88 6.77 -22.27
C VAL A 418 -2.80 5.44 -21.51
N ALA A 419 -1.64 5.11 -20.96
CA ALA A 419 -1.44 3.87 -20.21
C ALA A 419 -2.26 3.86 -18.91
N ARG A 420 -2.36 4.99 -18.21
CA ARG A 420 -3.13 5.13 -16.97
C ARG A 420 -4.62 4.89 -17.16
N ASN A 421 -5.20 5.25 -18.31
CA ASN A 421 -6.59 4.93 -18.66
C ASN A 421 -6.86 3.41 -18.67
N LEU A 422 -5.81 2.59 -18.78
CA LEU A 422 -5.90 1.14 -18.74
C LEU A 422 -5.70 0.54 -17.33
N SER A 423 -5.65 1.38 -16.30
CA SER A 423 -5.49 0.85 -14.94
C SER A 423 -6.73 0.08 -14.51
N ALA A 424 -6.51 -1.16 -14.07
CA ALA A 424 -7.53 -2.00 -13.45
C ALA A 424 -7.73 -1.71 -11.95
N SER A 425 -6.95 -0.77 -11.39
CA SER A 425 -6.93 -0.39 -9.98
C SER A 425 -6.86 1.12 -9.86
N GLU A 426 -7.86 1.71 -9.20
CA GLU A 426 -7.91 3.16 -8.97
C GLU A 426 -6.75 3.67 -8.10
N PRO A 427 -6.35 2.99 -7.00
CA PRO A 427 -5.15 3.37 -6.25
C PRO A 427 -3.88 3.45 -7.10
N ILE A 428 -3.66 2.47 -8.00
CA ILE A 428 -2.50 2.47 -8.90
C ILE A 428 -2.57 3.64 -9.89
N ALA A 429 -3.76 3.94 -10.42
CA ALA A 429 -3.97 5.06 -11.32
C ALA A 429 -3.66 6.40 -10.61
N LEU A 430 -4.13 6.57 -9.36
CA LEU A 430 -3.80 7.73 -8.52
C LEU A 430 -2.28 7.85 -8.31
N THR A 431 -1.60 6.75 -7.96
CA THR A 431 -0.14 6.79 -7.77
C THR A 431 0.57 7.25 -9.05
N ALA A 432 0.20 6.70 -10.22
CA ALA A 432 0.77 7.11 -11.50
C ALA A 432 0.50 8.60 -11.80
N GLU A 433 -0.72 9.07 -11.56
CA GLU A 433 -1.09 10.50 -11.69
C GLU A 433 -0.26 11.40 -10.77
N LYS A 434 0.00 10.99 -9.52
CA LYS A 434 0.84 11.77 -8.59
C LYS A 434 2.31 11.77 -9.00
N VAL A 435 2.82 10.68 -9.56
CA VAL A 435 4.17 10.65 -10.14
C VAL A 435 4.25 11.53 -11.40
N GLU A 436 3.23 11.56 -12.25
CA GLU A 436 3.10 12.47 -13.40
C GLU A 436 3.17 13.95 -12.96
N GLU A 437 2.33 14.36 -12.00
CA GLU A 437 2.32 15.71 -11.42
C GLU A 437 3.71 16.09 -10.87
N ASN A 438 4.40 15.14 -10.23
CA ASN A 438 5.73 15.35 -9.68
C ASN A 438 6.79 15.53 -10.78
N ILE A 439 6.77 14.72 -11.84
CA ILE A 439 7.67 14.85 -13.00
C ILE A 439 7.48 16.22 -13.67
N GLU A 440 6.23 16.62 -13.88
CA GLU A 440 5.89 17.91 -14.51
C GLU A 440 6.39 19.09 -13.68
N THR A 441 6.10 19.08 -12.38
CA THR A 441 6.49 20.16 -11.47
C THR A 441 7.99 20.18 -11.14
N LEU A 442 8.70 19.05 -11.21
CA LEU A 442 10.17 19.02 -11.06
C LEU A 442 10.91 19.49 -12.30
N CYS A 443 10.35 19.31 -13.50
CA CYS A 443 10.97 19.72 -14.77
C CYS A 443 11.54 21.15 -14.77
N PRO A 444 10.79 22.22 -14.40
CA PRO A 444 11.34 23.56 -14.35
C PRO A 444 12.47 23.71 -13.32
N HIS A 445 12.42 22.96 -12.21
CA HIS A 445 13.46 23.03 -11.19
C HIS A 445 14.78 22.40 -11.63
N VAL A 446 14.74 21.34 -12.44
CA VAL A 446 15.94 20.77 -13.09
C VAL A 446 16.59 21.82 -13.99
N ILE A 447 15.77 22.56 -14.76
CA ILE A 447 16.24 23.62 -15.67
C ILE A 447 16.86 24.77 -14.87
N GLU A 448 16.21 25.23 -13.80
CA GLU A 448 16.75 26.30 -12.95
C GLU A 448 18.05 25.89 -12.22
N ALA A 449 18.18 24.61 -11.84
CA ALA A 449 19.43 24.09 -11.29
C ALA A 449 20.56 24.13 -12.33
N ALA A 450 20.27 23.76 -13.58
CA ALA A 450 21.21 23.83 -14.69
C ALA A 450 21.57 25.29 -15.05
N ARG A 451 20.61 26.21 -15.06
CA ARG A 451 20.84 27.65 -15.25
C ARG A 451 21.72 28.23 -14.15
N THR A 452 21.46 27.88 -12.90
CA THR A 452 22.32 28.31 -11.77
C THR A 452 23.76 27.85 -11.96
N LEU A 453 23.95 26.60 -12.41
CA LEU A 453 25.27 26.07 -12.73
C LEU A 453 25.91 26.79 -13.92
N ALA A 454 25.17 27.11 -14.98
CA ALA A 454 25.69 27.84 -16.14
C ALA A 454 26.20 29.24 -15.77
N HIS A 455 25.54 29.93 -14.84
CA HIS A 455 26.01 31.23 -14.33
C HIS A 455 27.22 31.09 -13.39
N HIS A 456 27.38 29.94 -12.74
CA HIS A 456 28.44 29.68 -11.75
C HIS A 456 29.17 28.34 -12.01
N PRO A 457 29.84 28.16 -13.17
CA PRO A 457 30.30 26.85 -13.65
C PRO A 457 31.38 26.20 -12.76
N VAL A 458 32.16 27.02 -12.06
CA VAL A 458 33.20 26.56 -11.10
C VAL A 458 32.65 26.20 -9.72
N SER A 459 31.38 26.46 -9.45
CA SER A 459 30.78 26.21 -8.14
C SER A 459 30.44 24.73 -7.95
N LYS A 460 31.23 24.04 -7.14
CA LYS A 460 30.93 22.65 -6.72
C LYS A 460 29.54 22.49 -6.12
N ILE A 461 29.05 23.51 -5.43
CA ILE A 461 27.71 23.53 -4.81
C ILE A 461 26.62 23.56 -5.87
N ALA A 462 26.76 24.39 -6.91
CA ALA A 462 25.80 24.42 -8.01
C ALA A 462 25.85 23.12 -8.84
N GLN A 463 27.03 22.52 -9.00
CA GLN A 463 27.20 21.21 -9.65
C GLN A 463 26.49 20.09 -8.89
N GLU A 464 26.66 20.05 -7.57
CA GLU A 464 25.99 19.12 -6.66
C GLU A 464 24.47 19.30 -6.75
N ASN A 465 23.97 20.54 -6.67
CA ASN A 465 22.54 20.84 -6.77
C ASN A 465 21.93 20.38 -8.10
N CYS A 466 22.56 20.70 -9.24
CA CYS A 466 22.13 20.26 -10.55
C CYS A 466 22.08 18.73 -10.66
N THR A 467 23.08 18.04 -10.10
CA THR A 467 23.11 16.57 -10.07
C THR A 467 21.95 16.00 -9.28
N VAL A 468 21.70 16.49 -8.06
CA VAL A 468 20.61 15.99 -7.21
C VAL A 468 19.24 16.17 -7.86
N PHE A 469 18.97 17.31 -8.50
CA PHE A 469 17.70 17.54 -9.20
C PHE A 469 17.52 16.59 -10.39
N ILE A 470 18.58 16.34 -11.17
CA ILE A 470 18.57 15.38 -12.28
C ILE A 470 18.28 13.97 -11.75
N ASP A 471 19.02 13.51 -10.74
CA ASP A 471 18.90 12.16 -10.19
C ASP A 471 17.49 11.90 -9.64
N ILE A 472 16.90 12.86 -8.91
CA ILE A 472 15.54 12.75 -8.36
C ILE A 472 14.48 12.73 -9.46
N TRP A 473 14.68 13.52 -10.52
CA TRP A 473 13.78 13.51 -11.67
C TRP A 473 13.87 12.19 -12.44
N GLU A 474 15.07 11.67 -12.69
CA GLU A 474 15.27 10.38 -13.36
C GLU A 474 14.68 9.22 -12.56
N SER A 475 14.86 9.23 -11.22
CA SER A 475 14.23 8.27 -10.31
C SER A 475 12.70 8.27 -10.43
N GLN A 476 12.10 9.46 -10.60
CA GLN A 476 10.67 9.66 -10.82
C GLN A 476 10.20 8.98 -12.11
N VAL A 477 10.95 9.15 -13.19
CA VAL A 477 10.65 8.54 -14.49
C VAL A 477 10.80 7.02 -14.43
N GLU A 478 11.78 6.50 -13.70
CA GLU A 478 11.95 5.06 -13.51
C GLU A 478 10.76 4.46 -12.75
N GLU A 479 10.31 5.12 -11.68
CA GLU A 479 9.13 4.77 -10.90
C GLU A 479 7.87 4.77 -11.78
N LEU A 480 7.67 5.82 -12.57
CA LEU A 480 6.56 5.89 -13.52
C LEU A 480 6.61 4.73 -14.51
N GLY A 481 7.78 4.45 -15.08
CA GLY A 481 7.94 3.32 -16.00
C GLY A 481 7.60 1.97 -15.38
N LYS A 482 7.91 1.76 -14.09
CA LYS A 482 7.52 0.54 -13.36
C LYS A 482 5.99 0.46 -13.21
N LEU A 483 5.33 1.57 -12.85
CA LEU A 483 3.87 1.65 -12.73
C LEU A 483 3.18 1.40 -14.07
N LEU A 484 3.59 2.10 -15.13
CA LEU A 484 2.98 1.95 -16.46
C LEU A 484 3.12 0.54 -17.01
N ARG A 485 4.29 -0.10 -16.86
CA ARG A 485 4.49 -1.52 -17.24
C ARG A 485 3.58 -2.47 -16.45
N SER A 486 3.35 -2.19 -15.17
CA SER A 486 2.43 -2.97 -14.33
C SER A 486 0.99 -2.84 -14.82
N ILE A 487 0.57 -1.63 -15.17
CA ILE A 487 -0.77 -1.33 -15.71
C ILE A 487 -1.00 -2.08 -17.03
N ILE A 488 -0.12 -1.91 -18.03
CA ILE A 488 -0.31 -2.51 -19.36
C ILE A 488 -0.18 -4.04 -19.37
N SER A 489 0.54 -4.63 -18.40
CA SER A 489 0.70 -6.10 -18.31
C SER A 489 -0.50 -6.80 -17.66
N GLY A 490 -1.58 -6.08 -17.36
CA GLY A 490 -2.79 -6.66 -16.77
C GLY A 490 -2.74 -6.82 -15.25
N GLY A 491 -1.77 -6.19 -14.57
CA GLY A 491 -1.74 -6.02 -13.11
C GLY A 491 -1.78 -7.33 -12.32
N ASP A 492 -0.65 -8.04 -12.23
CA ASP A 492 -0.47 -9.08 -11.22
C ASP A 492 -0.21 -8.40 -9.85
N LEU A 493 -1.31 -7.90 -9.27
CA LEU A 493 -1.39 -6.92 -8.17
C LEU A 493 -0.72 -7.33 -6.85
N ARG A 494 -0.39 -8.61 -6.64
CA ARG A 494 0.24 -9.08 -5.39
C ARG A 494 1.71 -8.71 -5.23
N ARG A 495 2.41 -8.41 -6.33
CA ARG A 495 3.84 -8.02 -6.26
C ARG A 495 4.06 -6.56 -5.91
N MET A 496 3.07 -5.69 -6.11
CA MET A 496 3.21 -4.24 -5.91
C MET A 496 2.75 -3.79 -4.52
N GLU A 497 1.73 -4.42 -3.93
CA GLU A 497 1.35 -4.17 -2.53
C GLU A 497 2.52 -4.40 -1.57
N ASN A 498 3.32 -5.46 -1.79
CA ASN A 498 4.52 -5.75 -1.01
C ASN A 498 5.71 -4.82 -1.32
N LYS A 499 5.68 -4.02 -2.40
CA LYS A 499 6.73 -3.04 -2.72
C LYS A 499 6.38 -1.63 -2.27
N LEU A 500 5.10 -1.24 -2.36
CA LEU A 500 4.59 0.03 -1.83
C LEU A 500 4.48 0.03 -0.29
N THR A 501 4.49 -1.15 0.34
CA THR A 501 4.55 -1.28 1.81
C THR A 501 5.95 -1.62 2.35
N VAL A 502 6.92 -1.97 1.48
CA VAL A 502 8.26 -2.41 1.88
C VAL A 502 9.33 -1.92 0.89
N GLU A 503 9.57 -0.61 0.84
CA GLU A 503 10.92 -0.13 0.58
C GLU A 503 11.68 -0.21 1.91
N LYS A 504 12.58 -1.20 2.02
CA LYS A 504 13.50 -1.39 3.16
C LYS A 504 14.62 -0.34 3.23
N ASP A 505 14.48 0.77 2.51
CA ASP A 505 15.08 2.05 2.89
C ASP A 505 13.95 2.86 3.54
N THR A 506 13.66 2.60 4.81
CA THR A 506 12.63 3.35 5.52
C THR A 506 12.98 4.83 5.42
N PHE A 507 12.03 5.68 5.04
CA PHE A 507 12.19 7.15 4.97
C PHE A 507 13.03 7.74 6.15
N PRO A 508 12.87 7.27 7.41
CA PRO A 508 13.76 7.60 8.52
C PRO A 508 15.26 7.30 8.29
N SER A 509 15.61 6.12 7.76
CA SER A 509 17.01 5.71 7.51
C SER A 509 17.71 6.59 6.47
N ARG A 510 16.99 7.06 5.45
CA ARG A 510 17.54 7.99 4.46
C ARG A 510 17.78 9.38 5.04
N ILE A 511 16.84 9.89 5.86
CA ILE A 511 17.03 11.16 6.56
C ILE A 511 18.21 11.08 7.53
N ASP A 512 18.32 10.01 8.32
CA ASP A 512 19.43 9.82 9.25
C ASP A 512 20.79 9.75 8.55
N GLN A 513 20.86 9.06 7.40
CA GLN A 513 22.07 9.04 6.57
C GLN A 513 22.41 10.44 6.02
N MET A 514 21.42 11.23 5.64
CA MET A 514 21.63 12.61 5.19
C MET A 514 22.12 13.52 6.31
N LEU A 515 21.53 13.43 7.50
CA LEU A 515 21.97 14.19 8.68
C LEU A 515 23.43 13.84 9.02
N LYS A 516 23.77 12.54 9.03
CA LYS A 516 25.15 12.07 9.27
C LYS A 516 26.14 12.52 8.18
N ARG A 517 25.73 12.56 6.91
CA ARG A 517 26.58 13.01 5.78
C ARG A 517 26.76 14.52 5.74
N GLY A 518 25.72 15.30 6.03
CA GLY A 518 25.77 16.77 6.06
C GLY A 518 26.67 17.34 7.18
N LEU A 519 26.92 16.55 8.23
CA LEU A 519 27.78 16.91 9.37
C LEU A 519 29.27 16.56 9.18
N LYS A 520 29.63 15.69 8.22
CA LYS A 520 31.04 15.37 7.94
C LYS A 520 31.66 16.42 7.01
N ARG A 521 32.32 17.43 7.59
CA ARG A 521 33.31 18.26 6.87
C ARG A 521 34.61 17.47 6.68
N GLU A 522 35.25 17.71 5.53
CA GLU A 522 36.53 17.16 5.07
C GLU A 522 37.63 17.11 6.16
N SER A 523 38.12 15.90 6.48
CA SER A 523 39.51 15.60 6.87
C SER A 523 39.71 14.06 6.92
N PRO A 524 40.94 13.55 6.64
CA PRO A 524 41.14 12.14 6.33
C PRO A 524 41.38 11.26 7.56
N ALA A 525 40.86 10.03 7.47
CA ALA A 525 41.23 8.79 8.19
C ALA A 525 41.33 8.86 9.73
N THR A 526 40.44 8.13 10.43
CA THR A 526 40.78 6.90 11.18
C THR A 526 39.54 6.26 11.83
N SER A 527 39.58 4.92 11.88
CA SER A 527 38.79 3.95 12.67
C SER A 527 37.28 3.84 12.44
N ASP A 528 36.92 3.02 11.45
CA ASP A 528 35.65 2.27 11.40
C ASP A 528 35.79 1.00 12.27
N SER A 529 35.11 0.92 13.41
CA SER A 529 34.87 -0.36 14.10
C SER A 529 33.60 -0.43 14.94
N GLU A 530 32.77 0.63 14.99
CA GLU A 530 31.54 0.63 15.81
C GLU A 530 30.24 0.59 14.98
N ASP A 531 30.26 0.94 13.69
CA ASP A 531 29.05 1.05 12.84
C ASP A 531 28.59 -0.30 12.19
N GLU A 532 29.37 -1.37 12.25
CA GLU A 532 29.04 -2.67 11.63
C GLU A 532 28.19 -3.60 12.52
N SER A 533 28.26 -3.45 13.85
CA SER A 533 27.54 -4.33 14.79
C SER A 533 26.04 -3.96 14.93
N GLU A 534 25.69 -2.68 14.83
CA GLU A 534 24.29 -2.22 14.87
C GLU A 534 23.53 -2.51 13.56
N LYS A 535 24.21 -2.42 12.40
CA LYS A 535 23.59 -2.77 11.10
C LYS A 535 23.30 -4.27 10.96
N SER A 536 24.19 -5.14 11.46
CA SER A 536 23.99 -6.59 11.35
C SER A 536 22.86 -7.10 12.27
N SER A 537 22.68 -6.48 13.44
CA SER A 537 21.61 -6.83 14.39
C SER A 537 20.22 -6.39 13.91
N GLN A 538 20.10 -5.20 13.29
CA GLN A 538 18.84 -4.75 12.68
C GLN A 538 18.46 -5.57 11.43
N GLN A 539 19.43 -5.93 10.60
CA GLN A 539 19.18 -6.76 9.43
C GLN A 539 18.77 -8.19 9.81
N SER A 540 19.41 -8.77 10.84
CA SER A 540 19.06 -10.07 11.42
C SER A 540 17.64 -10.10 12.00
N SER A 541 17.25 -9.07 12.77
CA SER A 541 15.89 -8.96 13.34
C SER A 541 14.80 -8.94 12.25
N MET A 542 15.05 -8.19 11.18
CA MET A 542 14.12 -8.02 10.07
C MET A 542 14.04 -9.24 9.12
N GLU A 543 15.08 -10.08 9.08
CA GLU A 543 15.05 -11.37 8.38
C GLU A 543 14.35 -12.44 9.23
N GLN A 544 14.49 -12.39 10.55
CA GLN A 544 13.77 -13.26 11.48
C GLN A 544 12.25 -13.01 11.49
N GLU A 545 11.81 -11.74 11.43
CA GLU A 545 10.38 -11.41 11.38
C GLU A 545 9.72 -11.90 10.07
N LYS A 546 10.45 -11.85 8.95
CA LYS A 546 10.01 -12.45 7.69
C LYS A 546 9.87 -13.97 7.79
N LEU A 547 10.80 -14.63 8.46
CA LEU A 547 10.76 -16.08 8.65
C LEU A 547 9.54 -16.49 9.47
N ILE A 548 9.19 -15.75 10.53
CA ILE A 548 8.00 -15.98 11.35
C ILE A 548 6.73 -15.87 10.51
N LYS A 549 6.60 -14.80 9.72
CA LYS A 549 5.42 -14.63 8.86
C LYS A 549 5.27 -15.77 7.85
N ILE A 550 6.38 -16.27 7.28
CA ILE A 550 6.35 -17.42 6.37
C ILE A 550 5.90 -18.70 7.09
N ILE A 551 6.35 -18.92 8.33
CA ILE A 551 5.93 -20.06 9.16
C ILE A 551 4.41 -20.01 9.43
N GLU A 552 3.90 -18.84 9.84
CA GLU A 552 2.47 -18.61 10.09
C GLU A 552 1.62 -18.79 8.82
N ASP A 553 2.10 -18.28 7.68
CA ASP A 553 1.43 -18.43 6.39
C ASP A 553 1.34 -19.91 5.99
N ILE A 554 2.41 -20.70 6.17
CA ILE A 554 2.43 -22.14 5.87
C ILE A 554 1.46 -22.91 6.77
N GLU A 555 1.41 -22.59 8.07
CA GLU A 555 0.47 -23.20 9.01
C GLU A 555 -0.98 -22.87 8.66
N SER A 556 -1.28 -21.60 8.36
CA SER A 556 -2.61 -21.16 7.94
C SER A 556 -3.05 -21.82 6.63
N LEU A 557 -2.18 -21.86 5.61
CA LEU A 557 -2.45 -22.50 4.34
C LEU A 557 -2.69 -24.01 4.49
N THR A 558 -1.92 -24.69 5.34
CA THR A 558 -2.07 -26.13 5.58
C THR A 558 -3.34 -26.48 6.34
N ILE A 559 -3.72 -25.69 7.35
CA ILE A 559 -4.99 -25.86 8.08
C ILE A 559 -6.20 -25.56 7.17
N SER A 560 -6.11 -24.51 6.34
CA SER A 560 -7.19 -24.15 5.42
C SER A 560 -7.46 -25.24 4.36
N ALA A 561 -6.41 -25.93 3.91
CA ALA A 561 -6.52 -27.04 2.97
C ALA A 561 -7.22 -28.26 3.60
N GLU A 562 -7.01 -28.51 4.90
CA GLU A 562 -7.64 -29.61 5.65
C GLU A 562 -9.12 -29.36 5.94
N MET A 563 -9.50 -28.11 6.26
CA MET A 563 -10.90 -27.77 6.54
C MET A 563 -11.80 -27.81 5.30
N ASN A 564 -11.23 -27.66 4.11
CA ASN A 564 -11.96 -27.70 2.83
C ASN A 564 -12.16 -29.12 2.29
N GLY A 565 -11.92 -30.16 3.10
CA GLY A 565 -11.88 -31.57 2.71
C GLY A 565 -13.04 -32.06 1.84
N ARG A 566 -12.73 -32.32 0.57
CA ARG A 566 -13.29 -33.40 -0.28
C ARG A 566 -12.19 -33.85 -1.25
N ASP A 567 -11.90 -35.15 -1.26
CA ASP A 567 -11.00 -35.87 -2.19
C ASP A 567 -9.65 -35.20 -2.48
N ILE A 568 -8.83 -35.02 -1.44
CA ILE A 568 -7.43 -34.59 -1.60
C ILE A 568 -6.59 -35.79 -2.05
N ASP A 569 -5.83 -35.63 -3.13
CA ASP A 569 -4.87 -36.64 -3.62
C ASP A 569 -3.88 -37.02 -2.49
N PRO A 570 -3.64 -38.33 -2.22
CA PRO A 570 -2.65 -38.78 -1.23
C PRO A 570 -1.26 -38.16 -1.39
N LEU A 571 -0.84 -37.83 -2.63
CA LEU A 571 0.42 -37.13 -2.91
C LEU A 571 0.41 -35.69 -2.40
N HIS A 572 -0.73 -35.00 -2.53
CA HIS A 572 -0.90 -33.65 -2.03
C HIS A 572 -0.92 -33.63 -0.50
N GLU A 573 -1.60 -34.58 0.13
CA GLU A 573 -1.63 -34.71 1.59
C GLU A 573 -0.22 -34.96 2.17
N GLU A 574 0.55 -35.86 1.56
CA GLU A 574 1.93 -36.13 1.98
C GLU A 574 2.83 -34.90 1.77
N ALA A 575 2.70 -34.16 0.66
CA ALA A 575 3.46 -32.93 0.44
C ALA A 575 3.14 -31.86 1.50
N MET A 576 1.86 -31.69 1.85
CA MET A 576 1.42 -30.77 2.90
C MET A 576 1.93 -31.19 4.28
N ARG A 577 2.03 -32.49 4.55
CA ARG A 577 2.65 -33.03 5.77
C ARG A 577 4.15 -32.67 5.85
N ARG A 578 4.87 -32.78 4.73
CA ARG A 578 6.29 -32.38 4.66
C ARG A 578 6.50 -30.88 4.79
N ALA A 579 5.61 -30.07 4.21
CA ALA A 579 5.66 -28.60 4.38
C ALA A 579 5.49 -28.19 5.85
N ARG A 580 4.57 -28.83 6.58
CA ARG A 580 4.41 -28.61 8.03
C ARG A 580 5.63 -29.05 8.82
N GLU A 581 6.19 -30.22 8.52
CA GLU A 581 7.41 -30.71 9.15
C GLU A 581 8.57 -29.71 8.95
N MET A 582 8.72 -29.14 7.76
CA MET A 582 9.70 -28.07 7.49
C MET A 582 9.40 -26.80 8.30
N SER A 583 8.14 -26.39 8.38
CA SER A 583 7.71 -25.21 9.16
C SER A 583 8.09 -25.34 10.65
N THR A 584 7.80 -26.49 11.26
CA THR A 584 8.14 -26.76 12.66
C THR A 584 9.64 -26.77 12.91
N ILE A 585 10.44 -27.32 11.98
CA ILE A 585 11.90 -27.30 12.10
C ILE A 585 12.41 -25.85 12.00
N ALA A 586 11.91 -25.07 11.04
CA ALA A 586 12.27 -23.65 10.90
C ALA A 586 11.91 -22.82 12.14
N GLU A 587 10.74 -23.07 12.74
CA GLU A 587 10.33 -22.44 13.99
C GLU A 587 11.29 -22.78 15.15
N THR A 588 11.70 -24.05 15.24
CA THR A 588 12.64 -24.52 16.27
C THR A 588 14.01 -23.86 16.10
N MET A 589 14.52 -23.78 14.87
CA MET A 589 15.77 -23.09 14.55
C MET A 589 15.68 -21.58 14.82
N ASN A 590 14.54 -20.94 14.53
CA ASN A 590 14.34 -19.52 14.77
C ASN A 590 14.26 -19.19 16.28
N LYS A 591 13.63 -20.04 17.09
CA LYS A 591 13.63 -19.92 18.56
C LYS A 591 15.06 -19.93 19.12
N PHE A 592 15.93 -20.82 18.60
CA PHE A 592 17.34 -20.85 18.98
C PHE A 592 18.06 -19.51 18.71
N LEU A 593 17.83 -18.91 17.54
CA LEU A 593 18.42 -17.62 17.17
C LEU A 593 17.98 -16.46 18.09
N ARG A 594 16.86 -16.62 18.80
CA ARG A 594 16.34 -15.68 19.80
C ARG A 594 16.77 -15.98 21.23
N GLY A 595 17.55 -17.05 21.44
CA GLY A 595 17.88 -17.53 22.78
C GLY A 595 16.71 -18.24 23.48
N GLU A 596 15.71 -18.69 22.74
CA GLU A 596 14.52 -19.38 23.24
C GLU A 596 14.48 -20.85 22.75
N GLY A 597 13.53 -21.66 23.23
CA GLY A 597 13.31 -23.01 22.72
C GLY A 597 14.23 -24.12 23.27
N ARG A 598 14.16 -25.30 22.65
CA ARG A 598 14.72 -26.58 23.14
C ARG A 598 16.10 -26.95 22.57
N ILE A 599 16.63 -26.16 21.64
CA ILE A 599 17.98 -26.34 21.10
C ILE A 599 18.95 -25.60 22.03
N HIS A 600 20.01 -26.26 22.47
CA HIS A 600 20.97 -25.70 23.45
C HIS A 600 22.37 -25.52 22.89
N SER A 601 22.66 -26.09 21.71
CA SER A 601 23.98 -26.01 21.10
C SER A 601 23.89 -25.68 19.61
N SER A 602 24.97 -25.11 19.08
CA SER A 602 25.13 -24.89 17.63
C SER A 602 25.17 -26.22 16.86
N GLU A 603 25.64 -27.31 17.49
CA GLU A 603 25.62 -28.64 16.90
C GLU A 603 24.20 -29.17 16.68
N GLU A 604 23.31 -28.98 17.67
CA GLU A 604 21.89 -29.31 17.54
C GLU A 604 21.20 -28.43 16.48
N LEU A 605 21.58 -27.15 16.37
CA LEU A 605 21.10 -26.27 15.29
C LEU A 605 21.51 -26.80 13.92
N PHE A 606 22.77 -27.22 13.74
CA PHE A 606 23.24 -27.79 12.48
C PHE A 606 22.56 -29.11 12.16
N PHE A 607 22.28 -29.94 13.16
CA PHE A 607 21.50 -31.16 13.00
C PHE A 607 20.07 -30.86 12.51
N GLU A 608 19.39 -29.88 13.09
CA GLU A 608 18.06 -29.45 12.63
C GLU A 608 18.11 -28.82 11.22
N ALA A 609 19.16 -28.08 10.87
CA ALA A 609 19.35 -27.58 9.51
C ALA A 609 19.51 -28.71 8.47
N GLN A 610 20.22 -29.78 8.82
CA GLN A 610 20.34 -30.97 7.98
C GLN A 610 19.00 -31.70 7.85
N ARG A 611 18.28 -31.85 8.96
CA ARG A 611 16.93 -32.43 8.97
C ARG A 611 15.97 -31.62 8.11
N PHE A 612 16.00 -30.28 8.17
CA PHE A 612 15.23 -29.40 7.29
C PHE A 612 15.55 -29.67 5.81
N ALA A 613 16.83 -29.77 5.46
CA ALA A 613 17.26 -30.07 4.11
C ALA A 613 16.81 -31.47 3.64
N ASP A 614 16.75 -32.46 4.53
CA ASP A 614 16.28 -33.82 4.23
C ASP A 614 14.78 -33.88 3.96
N VAL A 615 13.99 -33.17 4.77
CA VAL A 615 12.55 -33.03 4.56
C VAL A 615 12.27 -32.25 3.27
N GLY A 616 13.05 -31.20 2.98
CA GLY A 616 12.96 -30.45 1.72
C GLY A 616 13.20 -31.29 0.47
N ARG A 617 14.14 -32.26 0.52
CA ARG A 617 14.35 -33.21 -0.60
C ARG A 617 13.18 -34.18 -0.78
N LYS A 618 12.54 -34.61 0.31
CA LYS A 618 11.32 -35.43 0.26
C LYS A 618 10.14 -34.64 -0.31
N PHE A 619 9.97 -33.40 0.12
CA PHE A 619 8.97 -32.47 -0.39
C PHE A 619 9.14 -32.24 -1.90
N HIS A 620 10.36 -31.94 -2.36
CA HIS A 620 10.68 -31.82 -3.78
C HIS A 620 10.22 -33.04 -4.58
N LYS A 621 10.57 -34.26 -4.14
CA LYS A 621 10.20 -35.50 -4.84
C LYS A 621 8.68 -35.63 -5.01
N LEU A 622 7.90 -35.29 -3.99
CA LEU A 622 6.43 -35.33 -4.02
C LEU A 622 5.87 -34.23 -4.93
N SER A 623 6.41 -33.02 -4.85
CA SER A 623 5.99 -31.90 -5.69
C SER A 623 6.31 -32.14 -7.17
N THR A 624 7.43 -32.79 -7.50
CA THR A 624 7.76 -33.20 -8.88
C THR A 624 6.80 -34.29 -9.38
N GLN A 625 6.45 -35.27 -8.55
CA GLN A 625 5.46 -36.29 -8.91
C GLN A 625 4.08 -35.69 -9.17
N PHE A 626 3.66 -34.72 -8.35
CA PHE A 626 2.44 -33.95 -8.55
C PHE A 626 2.48 -33.11 -9.85
N LEU A 627 3.60 -32.43 -10.13
CA LEU A 627 3.78 -31.69 -11.39
C LEU A 627 3.64 -32.57 -12.63
N LEU A 628 4.09 -33.83 -12.56
CA LEU A 628 3.99 -34.78 -13.67
C LEU A 628 2.54 -35.19 -13.98
N GLN A 629 1.66 -35.20 -12.96
CA GLN A 629 0.24 -35.50 -13.11
C GLN A 629 -0.58 -34.33 -13.66
N LEU A 630 -0.07 -33.10 -13.60
CA LEU A 630 -0.75 -31.92 -14.12
C LEU A 630 -0.67 -31.85 -15.66
N PRO A 631 -1.77 -31.51 -16.35
CA PRO A 631 -1.75 -31.21 -17.78
C PRO A 631 -0.84 -30.01 -18.07
N ASP A 632 -0.33 -29.90 -19.30
CA ASP A 632 0.64 -28.87 -19.69
C ASP A 632 0.00 -27.49 -19.94
N VAL A 633 -0.61 -26.96 -18.87
CA VAL A 633 -1.31 -25.67 -18.80
C VAL A 633 -0.52 -24.67 -17.95
N LEU A 634 -0.94 -23.40 -18.01
CA LEU A 634 -0.31 -22.26 -17.32
C LEU A 634 0.11 -22.53 -15.85
N PRO A 635 -0.68 -23.24 -15.00
CA PRO A 635 -0.28 -23.51 -13.61
C PRO A 635 0.98 -24.37 -13.49
N LYS A 636 1.17 -25.37 -14.37
CA LYS A 636 2.37 -26.23 -14.38
C LYS A 636 3.63 -25.43 -14.72
N LYS A 637 3.53 -24.54 -15.70
CA LYS A 637 4.61 -23.64 -16.14
C LYS A 637 4.99 -22.60 -15.07
N GLN A 638 4.04 -22.21 -14.23
CA GLN A 638 4.29 -21.30 -13.11
C GLN A 638 4.93 -22.01 -11.89
N LEU A 639 4.57 -23.26 -11.61
CA LEU A 639 5.04 -24.02 -10.44
C LEU A 639 6.43 -24.66 -10.64
N ALA A 640 6.73 -25.14 -11.85
CA ALA A 640 7.99 -25.84 -12.14
C ALA A 640 9.26 -25.08 -11.72
N PRO A 641 9.43 -23.77 -12.02
CA PRO A 641 10.64 -23.04 -11.67
C PRO A 641 10.90 -22.92 -10.16
N TYR A 642 9.85 -23.03 -9.33
CA TYR A 642 10.00 -22.99 -7.87
C TYR A 642 10.42 -24.35 -7.33
N ILE A 643 9.83 -25.42 -7.85
CA ILE A 643 10.15 -26.80 -7.43
C ILE A 643 11.58 -27.14 -7.83
N ASP A 644 12.02 -26.77 -9.04
CA ASP A 644 13.38 -27.05 -9.54
C ASP A 644 14.50 -26.37 -8.72
N ARG A 645 14.18 -25.32 -7.95
CA ARG A 645 15.15 -24.63 -7.08
C ARG A 645 15.34 -25.29 -5.71
N ILE A 646 14.39 -26.09 -5.26
CA ILE A 646 14.40 -26.69 -3.91
C ILE A 646 15.68 -27.52 -3.65
N PRO A 647 16.14 -28.40 -4.57
CA PRO A 647 17.37 -29.16 -4.36
C PRO A 647 18.60 -28.27 -4.17
N GLY A 648 18.68 -27.14 -4.88
CA GLY A 648 19.78 -26.18 -4.75
C GLY A 648 19.84 -25.55 -3.36
N TYR A 649 18.70 -25.12 -2.82
CA TYR A 649 18.64 -24.58 -1.45
C TYR A 649 18.94 -25.64 -0.39
N CYS A 650 18.43 -26.87 -0.55
CA CYS A 650 18.76 -27.97 0.38
C CYS A 650 20.26 -28.32 0.36
N GLN A 651 20.91 -28.24 -0.81
CA GLN A 651 22.35 -28.46 -0.92
C GLN A 651 23.15 -27.33 -0.28
N GLN A 652 22.77 -26.07 -0.49
CA GLN A 652 23.41 -24.92 0.15
C GLN A 652 23.31 -24.98 1.68
N LEU A 653 22.12 -25.30 2.21
CA LEU A 653 21.90 -25.44 3.64
C LEU A 653 22.72 -26.59 4.24
N ASN A 654 22.77 -27.74 3.55
CA ASN A 654 23.60 -28.86 3.97
C ASN A 654 25.09 -28.52 3.94
N PHE A 655 25.57 -27.83 2.91
CA PHE A 655 26.96 -27.41 2.80
C PHE A 655 27.32 -26.42 3.92
N ALA A 656 26.48 -25.43 4.18
CA ALA A 656 26.66 -24.49 5.28
C ALA A 656 26.72 -25.22 6.63
N SER A 657 25.74 -26.09 6.92
CA SER A 657 25.70 -26.84 8.19
C SER A 657 26.93 -27.72 8.42
N LYS A 658 27.55 -28.27 7.36
CA LYS A 658 28.77 -29.11 7.45
C LYS A 658 30.05 -28.28 7.51
N SER A 659 30.11 -27.18 6.77
CA SER A 659 31.28 -26.29 6.74
C SER A 659 31.48 -25.56 8.06
N PHE A 660 30.39 -25.20 8.76
CA PHE A 660 30.45 -24.55 10.07
C PHE A 660 30.53 -25.55 11.24
N ALA A 661 30.37 -26.85 10.99
CA ALA A 661 30.55 -27.92 11.98
C ALA A 661 32.02 -28.38 12.13
N VAL A 662 32.94 -27.93 11.26
CA VAL A 662 34.35 -28.36 11.27
C VAL A 662 35.26 -27.15 11.49
N GLY A 663 35.64 -26.92 12.75
CA GLY A 663 36.62 -25.89 13.14
C GLY A 663 36.52 -25.52 14.62
N GLN A 664 37.64 -25.13 15.25
CA GLN A 664 37.72 -24.70 16.67
C GLN A 664 37.10 -23.31 16.95
N SER A 665 36.41 -22.70 15.99
CA SER A 665 35.85 -21.35 16.13
C SER A 665 34.32 -21.41 16.20
N ALA A 666 33.81 -21.27 17.43
CA ALA A 666 32.44 -20.95 17.82
C ALA A 666 31.39 -22.09 17.84
N THR A 667 31.57 -23.09 18.70
CA THR A 667 30.44 -23.83 19.29
C THR A 667 29.76 -22.94 20.34
N TYR A 668 28.65 -22.28 19.97
CA TYR A 668 27.81 -21.58 20.94
C TYR A 668 26.97 -22.61 21.70
N ILE A 669 27.16 -22.65 23.02
CA ILE A 669 26.34 -23.41 23.97
C ILE A 669 25.56 -22.40 24.79
N LYS A 670 24.24 -22.55 24.82
CA LYS A 670 23.33 -21.72 25.63
C LYS A 670 23.64 -21.99 27.11
N VAL A 671 24.12 -20.97 27.83
CA VAL A 671 24.28 -21.05 29.30
C VAL A 671 22.87 -20.98 29.91
N LEU A 672 22.53 -21.98 30.73
CA LEU A 672 21.22 -22.11 31.40
C LEU A 672 20.95 -20.96 32.39
#